data_AF-A0A2E0R2C1-F1
#
_entry.id   AF-A0A2E0R2C1-F1
#
_cell.length_a   1.000
_cell.length_b   1.000
_cell.length_c   1.000
_cell.angle_alpha   90.00
_cell.angle_beta   90.00
_cell.angle_gamma   90.00
#
_symmetry.space_group_name_H-M   'P 1'
#
loop_
_entity.id
_entity.type
_entity.pdbx_description
1 polymer ?
#
loop_
_entity_poly.entity_id
_entity_poly.type
_entity_poly.pdbx_seq_one_letter_code
_entity_poly.pdbx_strand_id
1 'polypeptide(L)'
;MKFRRSSGLSSVWFCLAFLLATGSFSHAANIEVTSAEDDGSGGVTLREAIDIANSNDEPDTITFAAALNDGEIELTGGALQITEVSHKTTIDASALVDGIVLLGDTGSRQRVFEVSLNAELELINLVITGGRAPHGLNGMDGATGDDGGDGGNGGGIYNLGILTVDSCEVVFNRAGDGGAAGELDADSGFAGVGGIGGLGGGIYSDGEDASLTLIDSLVTVNYAGDGGTGGGVASGRTGNANVGGKGGSGGGIYCIRGELTLIRSVLDGNEAGSGGIGGYDGDDGTGQTGGEGGDGGGLAVIEIDPVVQDCEFVANYAGNGGAGGRVSMVSADVQGKGGDGGQGGGMFLSIQALSGGAEVERCLFYANTAGNGAIGGTAEGSVSGDGTDGGFGGSGGGVFATSLSSSGSPVLTVENSTFYQNSAGNGGGGGIGSGPNTGGIGGDAGSGGGIGLDLINVNYTALLSHLTIISNTGGNPGGGDLGTDGEDGFEAEGGGIWTSLPAGLTLANCVVASNIADSNANVGSFFTSEGNNLTSGNPVLGPFEDNGGFTRTLIPQALSPLIDGGGTISNPLLTDQRGESRPKNGAPDLGAVEVGIQVDAKIGKKSNPAAQKVDNFYSASGAGQVLRVKLAGRRKSKFHFSLQNDGAIEDQLILSGPRANKTLKLKTFRLTGGRVNVTGAMRSGYSLGAVAPGGTVVFQVQAKARSSKRRARQNLTFQGRSVSASSVDGVKAKVKQSKR
;
A
#
# COMPACT_ATOMS: atom_id res chain seq x y z
N MET A 1 -60.92 85.61 -20.06
CA MET A 1 -61.42 86.10 -18.75
C MET A 1 -62.60 85.21 -18.36
N LYS A 2 -62.49 84.37 -17.31
CA LYS A 2 -63.39 83.23 -17.03
C LYS A 2 -63.47 82.17 -18.16
N PHE A 3 -64.09 81.02 -17.83
CA PHE A 3 -64.46 79.87 -18.69
C PHE A 3 -63.34 78.82 -18.92
N ARG A 4 -63.56 77.49 -18.98
CA ARG A 4 -64.68 76.55 -18.77
C ARG A 4 -64.10 75.10 -18.81
N ARG A 5 -64.88 74.15 -18.29
CA ARG A 5 -64.95 72.67 -18.49
C ARG A 5 -64.17 71.95 -19.60
N SER A 6 -64.06 70.62 -19.37
CA SER A 6 -63.93 69.46 -20.30
C SER A 6 -62.53 69.22 -20.88
N SER A 7 -62.01 68.00 -21.11
CA SER A 7 -62.49 66.60 -21.12
C SER A 7 -61.31 65.72 -21.56
N GLY A 8 -61.32 64.42 -21.25
CA GLY A 8 -60.78 63.39 -22.16
C GLY A 8 -59.57 62.59 -21.67
N LEU A 9 -59.74 61.26 -21.73
CA LEU A 9 -58.77 60.16 -21.64
C LEU A 9 -57.54 60.40 -22.56
N SER A 10 -56.36 59.77 -22.44
CA SER A 10 -56.03 58.36 -22.16
C SER A 10 -54.50 58.20 -22.02
N SER A 11 -54.05 57.33 -21.11
CA SER A 11 -52.95 56.33 -21.22
C SER A 11 -51.67 56.65 -22.03
N VAL A 12 -50.42 56.34 -21.66
CA VAL A 12 -49.64 55.88 -20.49
C VAL A 12 -48.15 56.16 -20.92
N TRP A 13 -47.23 56.21 -19.95
CA TRP A 13 -45.76 55.98 -20.04
C TRP A 13 -44.87 57.23 -20.05
N PHE A 14 -44.21 57.49 -18.91
CA PHE A 14 -42.75 57.61 -18.84
C PHE A 14 -42.21 57.46 -17.40
N CYS A 15 -40.96 57.01 -17.35
CA CYS A 15 -40.21 56.29 -16.32
C CYS A 15 -39.81 57.02 -15.02
N LEU A 16 -39.44 56.16 -14.04
CA LEU A 16 -38.20 56.14 -13.26
C LEU A 16 -38.31 56.48 -11.76
N ALA A 17 -38.20 55.45 -10.90
CA ALA A 17 -37.16 55.32 -9.87
C ALA A 17 -37.55 54.33 -8.74
N PHE A 18 -36.65 53.37 -8.52
CA PHE A 18 -36.39 52.61 -7.29
C PHE A 18 -37.51 51.73 -6.69
N LEU A 19 -37.48 50.46 -7.08
CA LEU A 19 -37.88 49.37 -6.19
C LEU A 19 -36.70 48.40 -6.08
N LEU A 20 -36.27 48.14 -4.84
CA LEU A 20 -35.17 47.26 -4.49
C LEU A 20 -35.36 45.89 -5.16
N ALA A 21 -34.35 45.46 -5.91
CA ALA A 21 -34.14 44.05 -6.19
C ALA A 21 -33.89 43.36 -4.84
N THR A 22 -34.90 42.68 -4.32
CA THR A 22 -34.67 41.58 -3.39
C THR A 22 -34.06 40.47 -4.24
N GLY A 23 -32.74 40.38 -4.24
CA GLY A 23 -32.07 39.15 -4.61
C GLY A 23 -32.66 38.04 -3.74
N SER A 24 -33.32 37.09 -4.37
CA SER A 24 -33.48 35.77 -3.76
C SER A 24 -32.06 35.24 -3.62
N PHE A 25 -31.51 35.28 -2.41
CA PHE A 25 -30.39 34.40 -2.10
C PHE A 25 -30.98 32.99 -2.16
N SER A 26 -30.80 32.32 -3.31
CA SER A 26 -31.09 30.89 -3.42
C SER A 26 -30.12 30.19 -2.48
N HIS A 27 -30.65 29.32 -1.63
CA HIS A 27 -29.85 28.51 -0.71
C HIS A 27 -29.27 27.34 -1.51
N ALA A 28 -28.11 26.80 -1.10
CA ALA A 28 -27.62 25.50 -1.57
C ALA A 28 -28.78 24.49 -1.58
N ALA A 29 -28.98 23.74 -2.67
CA ALA A 29 -30.07 22.78 -2.71
C ALA A 29 -29.67 21.57 -1.87
N ASN A 30 -30.51 21.22 -0.90
CA ASN A 30 -30.46 19.91 -0.27
C ASN A 30 -31.50 19.03 -0.95
N ILE A 31 -31.03 18.10 -1.78
CA ILE A 31 -31.88 17.26 -2.62
C ILE A 31 -31.92 15.87 -1.98
N GLU A 32 -33.09 15.47 -1.48
CA GLU A 32 -33.26 14.17 -0.83
C GLU A 32 -33.77 13.13 -1.84
N VAL A 33 -32.97 12.09 -2.08
CA VAL A 33 -33.35 10.90 -2.85
C VAL A 33 -34.32 10.08 -2.01
N THR A 34 -35.48 9.78 -2.60
CA THR A 34 -36.59 9.10 -1.90
C THR A 34 -37.03 7.81 -2.57
N SER A 35 -36.47 7.49 -3.74
CA SER A 35 -36.76 6.30 -4.52
C SER A 35 -35.48 5.50 -4.81
N ALA A 36 -35.62 4.17 -4.81
CA ALA A 36 -34.57 3.25 -5.23
C ALA A 36 -34.58 2.99 -6.75
N GLU A 37 -35.60 3.49 -7.45
CA GLU A 37 -35.72 3.35 -8.90
C GLU A 37 -34.76 4.33 -9.62
N ASP A 38 -34.45 4.05 -10.88
CA ASP A 38 -33.58 4.90 -11.73
C ASP A 38 -34.34 5.60 -12.87
N ASP A 39 -35.65 5.40 -12.97
CA ASP A 39 -36.49 5.82 -14.10
C ASP A 39 -37.38 7.05 -13.82
N GLY A 40 -37.19 7.71 -12.67
CA GLY A 40 -38.01 8.84 -12.20
C GLY A 40 -39.34 8.41 -11.54
N SER A 41 -39.54 7.11 -11.31
CA SER A 41 -40.73 6.61 -10.60
C SER A 41 -40.49 6.48 -9.09
N GLY A 42 -41.58 6.42 -8.32
CA GLY A 42 -41.53 6.13 -6.88
C GLY A 42 -41.09 7.29 -5.96
N GLY A 43 -40.65 8.43 -6.49
CA GLY A 43 -40.13 9.57 -5.73
C GLY A 43 -39.07 10.30 -6.53
N VAL A 44 -38.24 11.10 -5.86
CA VAL A 44 -37.03 11.66 -6.46
C VAL A 44 -35.97 10.56 -6.52
N THR A 45 -35.54 10.19 -7.72
CA THR A 45 -34.45 9.22 -7.92
C THR A 45 -33.07 9.89 -7.80
N LEU A 46 -32.01 9.08 -7.64
CA LEU A 46 -30.64 9.61 -7.62
C LEU A 46 -30.29 10.34 -8.92
N ARG A 47 -30.72 9.81 -10.07
CA ARG A 47 -30.49 10.42 -11.38
C ARG A 47 -31.18 11.77 -11.51
N GLU A 48 -32.44 11.88 -11.09
CA GLU A 48 -33.14 13.17 -11.08
C GLU A 48 -32.48 14.18 -10.13
N ALA A 49 -31.99 13.73 -8.97
CA ALA A 49 -31.27 14.58 -8.05
C ALA A 49 -29.97 15.13 -8.66
N ILE A 50 -29.23 14.29 -9.39
CA ILE A 50 -28.03 14.69 -10.12
C ILE A 50 -28.37 15.64 -11.28
N ASP A 51 -29.44 15.40 -12.04
CA ASP A 51 -29.87 16.30 -13.12
C ASP A 51 -30.23 17.70 -12.60
N ILE A 52 -30.84 17.77 -11.41
CA ILE A 52 -31.11 19.03 -10.72
C ILE A 52 -29.80 19.72 -10.33
N ALA A 53 -28.86 18.99 -9.73
CA ALA A 53 -27.56 19.54 -9.33
C ALA A 53 -26.75 20.05 -10.54
N ASN A 54 -26.72 19.27 -11.62
CA ASN A 54 -26.08 19.64 -12.89
C ASN A 54 -26.66 20.91 -13.54
N SER A 55 -27.89 21.27 -13.19
CA SER A 55 -28.58 22.45 -13.74
C SER A 55 -28.52 23.66 -12.81
N ASN A 56 -27.89 23.51 -11.64
CA ASN A 56 -27.88 24.51 -10.60
C ASN A 56 -26.46 25.07 -10.43
N ASP A 57 -26.32 26.38 -10.63
CA ASP A 57 -25.05 27.10 -10.53
C ASP A 57 -24.74 27.48 -9.07
N GLU A 58 -24.88 26.53 -8.15
CA GLU A 58 -24.59 26.67 -6.71
C GLU A 58 -24.07 25.32 -6.17
N PRO A 59 -23.35 25.28 -5.04
CA PRO A 59 -22.97 24.02 -4.41
C PRO A 59 -24.20 23.23 -3.97
N ASP A 60 -24.24 21.95 -4.32
CA ASP A 60 -25.38 21.08 -4.03
C ASP A 60 -25.01 19.87 -3.19
N THR A 61 -25.95 19.46 -2.34
CA THR A 61 -25.82 18.26 -1.52
C THR A 61 -27.01 17.35 -1.77
N ILE A 62 -26.71 16.15 -2.25
CA ILE A 62 -27.66 15.07 -2.47
C ILE A 62 -27.58 14.12 -1.27
N THR A 63 -28.70 13.90 -0.59
CA THR A 63 -28.82 13.00 0.57
C THR A 63 -29.86 11.92 0.31
N PHE A 64 -29.94 10.92 1.18
CA PHE A 64 -30.86 9.79 1.02
C PHE A 64 -31.86 9.70 2.16
N ALA A 65 -33.11 9.45 1.81
CA ALA A 65 -34.17 9.18 2.78
C ALA A 65 -33.87 7.90 3.56
N ALA A 66 -34.20 7.89 4.85
CA ALA A 66 -33.95 6.75 5.75
C ALA A 66 -34.59 5.41 5.29
N ALA A 67 -35.59 5.46 4.40
CA ALA A 67 -36.21 4.27 3.81
C ALA A 67 -35.29 3.51 2.83
N LEU A 68 -34.19 4.13 2.39
CA LEU A 68 -33.21 3.56 1.47
C LEU A 68 -31.97 2.97 2.18
N ASN A 69 -31.95 2.97 3.52
CA ASN A 69 -30.89 2.34 4.30
C ASN A 69 -30.83 0.84 4.02
N ASP A 70 -29.64 0.29 3.75
CA ASP A 70 -29.45 -1.10 3.28
C ASP A 70 -30.15 -1.36 1.93
N GLY A 71 -30.37 -0.29 1.15
CA GLY A 71 -31.01 -0.33 -0.16
C GLY A 71 -30.00 -0.46 -1.29
N GLU A 72 -30.52 -0.82 -2.47
CA GLU A 72 -29.79 -0.91 -3.73
C GLU A 72 -30.50 -0.06 -4.78
N ILE A 73 -29.73 0.71 -5.55
CA ILE A 73 -30.17 1.46 -6.72
C ILE A 73 -29.49 0.84 -7.94
N GLU A 74 -30.25 0.12 -8.76
CA GLU A 74 -29.77 -0.44 -10.03
C GLU A 74 -29.86 0.63 -11.13
N LEU A 75 -28.72 0.95 -11.75
CA LEU A 75 -28.61 1.99 -12.77
C LEU A 75 -28.98 1.46 -14.14
N THR A 76 -30.25 1.60 -14.52
CA THR A 76 -30.79 1.16 -15.82
C THR A 76 -30.68 2.21 -16.93
N GLY A 77 -30.44 3.48 -16.56
CA GLY A 77 -30.45 4.64 -17.43
C GLY A 77 -29.09 5.11 -17.96
N GLY A 78 -28.01 4.34 -17.80
CA GLY A 78 -26.66 4.80 -18.11
C GLY A 78 -25.84 5.15 -16.86
N ALA A 79 -24.59 5.53 -17.08
CA ALA A 79 -23.75 6.11 -16.02
C ALA A 79 -24.39 7.40 -15.46
N LEU A 80 -24.15 7.68 -14.19
CA LEU A 80 -24.50 8.94 -13.53
C LEU A 80 -23.47 10.00 -13.93
N GLN A 81 -23.93 10.99 -14.68
CA GLN A 81 -23.09 12.02 -15.31
C GLN A 81 -23.01 13.25 -14.40
N ILE A 82 -21.80 13.64 -14.00
CA ILE A 82 -21.55 14.89 -13.27
C ILE A 82 -20.96 15.89 -14.26
N THR A 83 -21.68 16.98 -14.48
CA THR A 83 -21.40 17.96 -15.56
C THR A 83 -21.34 19.41 -15.09
N GLU A 84 -21.76 19.71 -13.86
CA GLU A 84 -21.58 21.05 -13.29
C GLU A 84 -20.09 21.30 -13.01
N VAL A 85 -19.59 22.45 -13.47
CA VAL A 85 -18.16 22.81 -13.45
C VAL A 85 -17.86 24.02 -12.57
N SER A 86 -18.89 24.75 -12.16
CA SER A 86 -18.74 25.99 -11.40
C SER A 86 -18.69 25.72 -9.90
N HIS A 87 -19.36 24.65 -9.46
CA HIS A 87 -19.54 24.32 -8.05
C HIS A 87 -19.53 22.81 -7.80
N LYS A 88 -19.13 22.42 -6.60
CA LYS A 88 -19.09 21.02 -6.15
C LYS A 88 -20.50 20.43 -6.00
N THR A 89 -20.65 19.20 -6.48
CA THR A 89 -21.75 18.30 -6.10
C THR A 89 -21.26 17.31 -5.03
N THR A 90 -21.96 17.27 -3.90
CA THR A 90 -21.72 16.27 -2.83
C THR A 90 -22.85 15.26 -2.80
N ILE A 91 -22.53 13.96 -2.83
CA ILE A 91 -23.48 12.85 -2.64
C ILE A 91 -23.16 12.17 -1.31
N ASP A 92 -24.05 12.35 -0.33
CA ASP A 92 -23.82 11.99 1.07
C ASP A 92 -24.85 10.97 1.59
N ALA A 93 -24.38 9.74 1.80
CA ALA A 93 -25.13 8.66 2.42
C ALA A 93 -24.76 8.41 3.90
N SER A 94 -24.04 9.32 4.55
CA SER A 94 -23.60 9.17 5.96
C SER A 94 -24.76 9.10 6.96
N ALA A 95 -25.96 9.56 6.56
CA ALA A 95 -27.18 9.41 7.35
C ALA A 95 -27.74 7.97 7.36
N LEU A 96 -27.32 7.12 6.43
CA LEU A 96 -27.69 5.71 6.34
C LEU A 96 -26.65 4.86 7.07
N VAL A 97 -27.07 4.22 8.17
CA VAL A 97 -26.19 3.43 9.05
C VAL A 97 -25.59 2.23 8.34
N ASP A 98 -26.39 1.57 7.50
CA ASP A 98 -25.97 0.40 6.72
C ASP A 98 -25.58 0.77 5.28
N GLY A 99 -25.49 2.07 4.98
CA GLY A 99 -25.14 2.59 3.66
C GLY A 99 -26.22 2.37 2.60
N ILE A 100 -25.80 2.51 1.34
CA ILE A 100 -26.61 2.27 0.14
C ILE A 100 -25.70 1.80 -1.00
N VAL A 101 -26.21 0.87 -1.81
CA VAL A 101 -25.50 0.28 -2.96
C VAL A 101 -25.93 0.97 -4.25
N LEU A 102 -24.95 1.39 -5.05
CA LEU A 102 -25.10 1.86 -6.42
C LEU A 102 -24.57 0.78 -7.36
N LEU A 103 -25.49 0.09 -8.03
CA LEU A 103 -25.20 -1.08 -8.86
C LEU A 103 -25.27 -0.70 -10.34
N GLY A 104 -24.17 -0.86 -11.08
CA GLY A 104 -24.17 -0.73 -12.54
C GLY A 104 -24.97 -1.85 -13.23
N ASP A 105 -25.69 -1.54 -14.31
CA ASP A 105 -26.42 -2.54 -15.08
C ASP A 105 -25.47 -3.53 -15.79
N THR A 106 -25.49 -4.76 -15.28
CA THR A 106 -24.66 -5.86 -15.77
C THR A 106 -25.00 -6.30 -17.20
N GLY A 107 -26.17 -5.96 -17.72
CA GLY A 107 -26.62 -6.31 -19.08
C GLY A 107 -26.11 -5.37 -20.17
N SER A 108 -25.87 -4.10 -19.85
CA SER A 108 -25.58 -3.05 -20.83
C SER A 108 -24.12 -2.60 -20.88
N ARG A 109 -23.25 -3.10 -19.99
CA ARG A 109 -21.83 -2.69 -19.86
C ARG A 109 -21.72 -1.18 -19.70
N GLN A 110 -22.26 -0.70 -18.58
CA GLN A 110 -22.24 0.71 -18.22
C GLN A 110 -21.43 0.96 -16.95
N ARG A 111 -20.76 2.12 -16.92
CA ARG A 111 -20.10 2.64 -15.72
C ARG A 111 -21.12 3.07 -14.67
N VAL A 112 -20.69 3.23 -13.42
CA VAL A 112 -21.55 3.82 -12.38
C VAL A 112 -21.51 5.35 -12.48
N PHE A 113 -20.32 5.95 -12.47
CA PHE A 113 -20.13 7.40 -12.52
C PHE A 113 -19.23 7.85 -13.67
N GLU A 114 -19.56 8.99 -14.25
CA GLU A 114 -18.69 9.74 -15.15
C GLU A 114 -18.61 11.20 -14.68
N VAL A 115 -17.41 11.67 -14.36
CA VAL A 115 -17.13 13.04 -13.93
C VAL A 115 -16.51 13.81 -15.08
N SER A 116 -17.20 14.84 -15.54
CA SER A 116 -16.75 15.67 -16.65
C SER A 116 -15.50 16.48 -16.30
N LEU A 117 -14.78 16.91 -17.34
CA LEU A 117 -13.64 17.81 -17.18
C LEU A 117 -14.05 19.07 -16.41
N ASN A 118 -13.26 19.42 -15.38
CA ASN A 118 -13.48 20.54 -14.45
C ASN A 118 -14.70 20.41 -13.52
N ALA A 119 -15.44 19.30 -13.56
CA ALA A 119 -16.49 19.06 -12.57
C ALA A 119 -15.87 18.63 -11.24
N GLU A 120 -16.53 18.96 -10.12
CA GLU A 120 -16.09 18.56 -8.78
C GLU A 120 -17.16 17.68 -8.11
N LEU A 121 -16.78 16.45 -7.76
CA LEU A 121 -17.63 15.46 -7.11
C LEU A 121 -17.02 15.02 -5.78
N GLU A 122 -17.85 14.98 -4.75
CA GLU A 122 -17.54 14.34 -3.47
C GLU A 122 -18.56 13.24 -3.17
N LEU A 123 -18.05 12.04 -2.91
CA LEU A 123 -18.82 10.83 -2.62
C LEU A 123 -18.56 10.43 -1.16
N ILE A 124 -19.63 10.22 -0.38
CA ILE A 124 -19.53 9.91 1.05
C ILE A 124 -20.42 8.71 1.41
N ASN A 125 -19.83 7.66 1.99
CA ASN A 125 -20.51 6.49 2.55
C ASN A 125 -21.36 5.68 1.54
N LEU A 126 -20.85 5.51 0.32
CA LEU A 126 -21.50 4.78 -0.77
C LEU A 126 -20.79 3.46 -1.07
N VAL A 127 -21.55 2.45 -1.53
CA VAL A 127 -20.99 1.25 -2.17
C VAL A 127 -21.21 1.37 -3.68
N ILE A 128 -20.14 1.31 -4.46
CA ILE A 128 -20.10 1.50 -5.91
C ILE A 128 -19.65 0.19 -6.54
N THR A 129 -20.58 -0.50 -7.21
CA THR A 129 -20.33 -1.87 -7.65
C THR A 129 -20.98 -2.26 -8.96
N GLY A 130 -20.48 -3.34 -9.57
CA GLY A 130 -21.01 -3.92 -10.81
C GLY A 130 -20.81 -3.06 -12.06
N GLY A 131 -20.15 -1.90 -11.94
CA GLY A 131 -19.83 -1.03 -13.06
C GLY A 131 -18.94 -1.73 -14.08
N ARG A 132 -19.31 -1.63 -15.35
CA ARG A 132 -18.59 -2.24 -16.47
C ARG A 132 -18.41 -1.24 -17.58
N ALA A 133 -17.18 -0.86 -17.89
CA ALA A 133 -16.92 -0.05 -19.07
C ALA A 133 -17.12 -0.90 -20.35
N PRO A 134 -17.48 -0.28 -21.49
CA PRO A 134 -17.74 -1.01 -22.73
C PRO A 134 -16.48 -1.69 -23.28
N HIS A 135 -16.63 -2.89 -23.85
CA HIS A 135 -15.55 -3.56 -24.58
C HIS A 135 -15.21 -2.81 -25.87
N GLY A 136 -13.97 -2.99 -26.32
CA GLY A 136 -13.57 -2.63 -27.67
C GLY A 136 -14.33 -3.44 -28.71
N LEU A 137 -14.59 -2.82 -29.87
CA LEU A 137 -15.20 -3.53 -30.99
C LEU A 137 -14.19 -4.49 -31.61
N ASN A 138 -14.63 -5.68 -32.01
CA ASN A 138 -13.76 -6.56 -32.79
C ASN A 138 -13.49 -5.96 -34.17
N GLY A 139 -12.25 -6.11 -34.63
CA GLY A 139 -11.88 -5.83 -36.01
C GLY A 139 -12.63 -6.76 -36.96
N MET A 140 -12.95 -6.27 -38.16
CA MET A 140 -13.52 -7.07 -39.23
C MET A 140 -12.42 -7.76 -40.03
N ASP A 141 -12.69 -9.00 -40.42
CA ASP A 141 -11.84 -9.75 -41.33
C ASP A 141 -11.83 -9.11 -42.72
N GLY A 142 -10.71 -9.21 -43.44
CA GLY A 142 -10.63 -8.69 -44.78
C GLY A 142 -9.28 -8.82 -45.45
N ALA A 143 -9.15 -8.19 -46.62
CA ALA A 143 -7.88 -8.15 -47.35
C ALA A 143 -6.76 -7.43 -46.58
N THR A 144 -7.15 -6.61 -45.60
CA THR A 144 -6.38 -6.22 -44.43
C THR A 144 -7.31 -6.39 -43.25
N GLY A 145 -6.91 -7.13 -42.22
CA GLY A 145 -7.72 -7.25 -41.02
C GLY A 145 -7.76 -5.91 -40.27
N ASP A 146 -8.93 -5.49 -39.81
CA ASP A 146 -9.04 -4.28 -39.00
C ASP A 146 -8.51 -4.55 -37.58
N ASP A 147 -7.95 -3.52 -36.93
CA ASP A 147 -7.54 -3.60 -35.53
C ASP A 147 -8.75 -3.81 -34.61
N GLY A 148 -8.53 -4.50 -33.49
CA GLY A 148 -9.47 -4.50 -32.39
C GLY A 148 -9.53 -3.12 -31.74
N GLY A 149 -10.71 -2.65 -31.41
CA GLY A 149 -10.89 -1.41 -30.66
C GLY A 149 -10.42 -1.56 -29.21
N ASP A 150 -10.05 -0.45 -28.59
CA ASP A 150 -9.67 -0.44 -27.17
C ASP A 150 -10.88 -0.58 -26.26
N GLY A 151 -10.66 -1.22 -25.12
CA GLY A 151 -11.64 -1.29 -24.04
C GLY A 151 -11.82 0.05 -23.33
N GLY A 152 -13.03 0.32 -22.85
CA GLY A 152 -13.33 1.53 -22.10
C GLY A 152 -12.67 1.52 -20.72
N ASN A 153 -12.15 2.67 -20.29
CA ASN A 153 -11.55 2.84 -18.96
C ASN A 153 -12.62 3.08 -17.87
N GLY A 154 -12.29 2.86 -16.60
CA GLY A 154 -13.10 3.28 -15.46
C GLY A 154 -14.40 2.48 -15.34
N GLY A 155 -14.34 1.25 -14.83
CA GLY A 155 -15.53 0.41 -14.69
C GLY A 155 -16.53 0.99 -13.69
N GLY A 156 -16.06 1.37 -12.50
CA GLY A 156 -16.88 2.01 -11.48
C GLY A 156 -17.01 3.50 -11.76
N ILE A 157 -15.88 4.19 -11.76
CA ILE A 157 -15.80 5.64 -11.90
C ILE A 157 -14.81 6.01 -13.00
N TYR A 158 -15.26 6.85 -13.93
CA TYR A 158 -14.41 7.51 -14.92
C TYR A 158 -14.35 9.00 -14.62
N ASN A 159 -13.19 9.48 -14.17
CA ASN A 159 -12.98 10.84 -13.71
C ASN A 159 -12.10 11.65 -14.66
N LEU A 160 -12.61 12.78 -15.13
CA LEU A 160 -11.85 13.82 -15.82
C LEU A 160 -11.75 15.13 -15.03
N GLY A 161 -12.37 15.20 -13.85
CA GLY A 161 -12.43 16.38 -12.99
C GLY A 161 -11.79 16.14 -11.63
N ILE A 162 -12.34 16.78 -10.60
CA ILE A 162 -11.91 16.66 -9.21
C ILE A 162 -12.84 15.65 -8.51
N LEU A 163 -12.25 14.59 -7.98
CA LEU A 163 -12.98 13.52 -7.31
C LEU A 163 -12.46 13.31 -5.89
N THR A 164 -13.35 13.49 -4.92
CA THR A 164 -13.14 13.05 -3.53
C THR A 164 -14.02 11.85 -3.23
N VAL A 165 -13.41 10.77 -2.74
CA VAL A 165 -14.10 9.55 -2.31
C VAL A 165 -13.77 9.33 -0.84
N ASP A 166 -14.77 9.50 0.02
CA ASP A 166 -14.64 9.43 1.47
C ASP A 166 -15.53 8.32 2.03
N SER A 167 -14.94 7.42 2.81
CA SER A 167 -15.67 6.34 3.50
C SER A 167 -16.52 5.49 2.56
N CYS A 168 -16.09 5.33 1.29
CA CYS A 168 -16.82 4.58 0.28
C CYS A 168 -16.16 3.22 0.03
N GLU A 169 -16.92 2.33 -0.60
CA GLU A 169 -16.43 1.06 -1.15
C GLU A 169 -16.59 1.07 -2.67
N VAL A 170 -15.49 0.91 -3.42
CA VAL A 170 -15.49 0.72 -4.87
C VAL A 170 -15.10 -0.73 -5.15
N VAL A 171 -16.07 -1.56 -5.53
CA VAL A 171 -15.92 -3.01 -5.49
C VAL A 171 -16.53 -3.74 -6.67
N PHE A 172 -15.88 -4.81 -7.16
CA PHE A 172 -16.37 -5.64 -8.28
C PHE A 172 -16.67 -4.86 -9.57
N ASN A 173 -15.92 -3.80 -9.83
CA ASN A 173 -16.03 -3.06 -11.08
C ASN A 173 -15.01 -3.54 -12.10
N ARG A 174 -15.33 -3.42 -13.38
CA ARG A 174 -14.49 -3.91 -14.48
C ARG A 174 -14.36 -2.89 -15.62
N ALA A 175 -13.14 -2.58 -16.01
CA ALA A 175 -12.89 -1.85 -17.25
C ALA A 175 -13.15 -2.78 -18.47
N GLY A 176 -13.39 -2.19 -19.63
CA GLY A 176 -13.73 -2.96 -20.83
C GLY A 176 -12.53 -3.72 -21.37
N ASP A 177 -12.73 -4.93 -21.86
CA ASP A 177 -11.68 -5.66 -22.58
C ASP A 177 -11.43 -5.07 -23.97
N GLY A 178 -10.22 -5.21 -24.48
CA GLY A 178 -9.87 -4.90 -25.86
C GLY A 178 -10.55 -5.85 -26.84
N GLY A 179 -10.96 -5.32 -28.00
CA GLY A 179 -11.54 -6.11 -29.07
C GLY A 179 -10.52 -7.05 -29.72
N ALA A 180 -10.97 -8.23 -30.16
CA ALA A 180 -10.13 -9.08 -31.00
C ALA A 180 -9.91 -8.41 -32.35
N ALA A 181 -8.70 -8.56 -32.92
CA ALA A 181 -8.45 -8.05 -34.26
C ALA A 181 -9.08 -8.93 -35.35
N GLY A 182 -9.30 -8.33 -36.52
CA GLY A 182 -9.77 -9.02 -37.71
C GLY A 182 -8.68 -9.87 -38.35
N GLU A 183 -9.08 -11.00 -38.91
CA GLU A 183 -8.19 -11.90 -39.65
C GLU A 183 -7.86 -11.36 -41.05
N LEU A 184 -6.68 -11.74 -41.54
CA LEU A 184 -6.30 -11.52 -42.94
C LEU A 184 -6.92 -12.60 -43.84
N ASP A 185 -7.82 -12.20 -44.73
CA ASP A 185 -8.42 -13.03 -45.80
C ASP A 185 -7.93 -12.59 -47.20
N ALA A 186 -6.61 -12.51 -47.38
CA ALA A 186 -5.98 -12.28 -48.67
C ALA A 186 -4.56 -12.86 -48.73
N ASP A 187 -4.05 -13.01 -49.96
CA ASP A 187 -2.71 -13.57 -50.23
C ASP A 187 -1.59 -12.51 -50.11
N SER A 188 -1.93 -11.30 -49.64
CA SER A 188 -0.97 -10.25 -49.30
C SER A 188 -1.62 -9.23 -48.37
N GLY A 189 -0.98 -8.90 -47.25
CA GLY A 189 -1.49 -7.91 -46.29
C GLY A 189 -1.03 -8.18 -44.86
N PHE A 190 -1.67 -7.48 -43.93
CA PHE A 190 -1.49 -7.64 -42.49
C PHE A 190 -2.86 -7.89 -41.85
N ALA A 191 -2.90 -8.79 -40.86
CA ALA A 191 -4.02 -8.89 -39.94
C ALA A 191 -4.00 -7.71 -38.95
N GLY A 192 -5.11 -7.50 -38.25
CA GLY A 192 -5.22 -6.41 -37.27
C GLY A 192 -4.46 -6.69 -35.98
N VAL A 193 -4.13 -5.64 -35.24
CA VAL A 193 -3.60 -5.69 -33.85
C VAL A 193 -4.75 -5.88 -32.86
N GLY A 194 -4.55 -6.69 -31.82
CA GLY A 194 -5.52 -6.81 -30.73
C GLY A 194 -5.68 -5.50 -29.96
N GLY A 195 -6.91 -5.13 -29.62
CA GLY A 195 -7.19 -3.88 -28.89
C GLY A 195 -6.62 -3.89 -27.47
N ILE A 196 -6.31 -2.71 -26.93
CA ILE A 196 -5.80 -2.59 -25.56
C ILE A 196 -6.94 -2.74 -24.56
N GLY A 197 -6.69 -3.40 -23.43
CA GLY A 197 -7.62 -3.48 -22.32
C GLY A 197 -7.80 -2.16 -21.59
N GLY A 198 -9.02 -1.87 -21.16
CA GLY A 198 -9.37 -0.63 -20.45
C GLY A 198 -8.66 -0.50 -19.10
N LEU A 199 -8.28 0.73 -18.76
CA LEU A 199 -7.53 1.09 -17.57
C LEU A 199 -8.46 1.39 -16.38
N GLY A 200 -7.98 1.21 -15.15
CA GLY A 200 -8.72 1.65 -13.96
C GLY A 200 -10.01 0.87 -13.75
N GLY A 201 -9.91 -0.40 -13.35
CA GLY A 201 -11.10 -1.26 -13.19
C GLY A 201 -12.13 -0.67 -12.24
N GLY A 202 -11.67 -0.21 -11.07
CA GLY A 202 -12.47 0.55 -10.11
C GLY A 202 -12.60 2.00 -10.53
N ILE A 203 -11.47 2.71 -10.54
CA ILE A 203 -11.39 4.14 -10.79
C ILE A 203 -10.36 4.41 -11.87
N TYR A 204 -10.77 5.16 -12.89
CA TYR A 204 -9.87 5.80 -13.84
C TYR A 204 -9.91 7.30 -13.61
N SER A 205 -8.75 7.94 -13.47
CA SER A 205 -8.63 9.39 -13.33
C SER A 205 -7.60 9.94 -14.31
N ASP A 206 -8.01 10.90 -15.14
CA ASP A 206 -7.13 11.54 -16.13
C ASP A 206 -7.48 13.01 -16.36
N GLY A 207 -6.47 13.89 -16.29
CA GLY A 207 -6.59 15.29 -16.69
C GLY A 207 -5.46 16.14 -16.12
N GLU A 208 -5.11 17.24 -16.79
CA GLU A 208 -4.09 18.17 -16.29
C GLU A 208 -4.49 18.80 -14.94
N ASP A 209 -5.78 19.08 -14.78
CA ASP A 209 -6.40 19.61 -13.55
C ASP A 209 -7.23 18.55 -12.80
N ALA A 210 -7.22 17.29 -13.24
CA ALA A 210 -7.95 16.23 -12.56
C ALA A 210 -7.27 15.88 -11.23
N SER A 211 -8.05 15.56 -10.21
CA SER A 211 -7.49 15.04 -8.96
C SER A 211 -8.33 13.92 -8.41
N LEU A 212 -7.66 12.97 -7.77
CA LEU A 212 -8.29 11.90 -7.01
C LEU A 212 -7.79 11.95 -5.57
N THR A 213 -8.72 12.19 -4.65
CA THR A 213 -8.49 12.08 -3.21
C THR A 213 -9.34 10.95 -2.66
N LEU A 214 -8.69 9.91 -2.13
CA LEU A 214 -9.35 8.76 -1.51
C LEU A 214 -9.04 8.74 -0.01
N ILE A 215 -10.07 8.75 0.82
CA ILE A 215 -9.97 8.87 2.28
C ILE A 215 -10.84 7.79 2.93
N ASP A 216 -10.28 7.07 3.90
CA ASP A 216 -11.02 6.10 4.73
C ASP A 216 -11.85 5.09 3.91
N SER A 217 -11.40 4.77 2.69
CA SER A 217 -12.18 4.05 1.69
C SER A 217 -11.57 2.71 1.31
N LEU A 218 -12.40 1.86 0.71
CA LEU A 218 -12.04 0.53 0.24
C LEU A 218 -12.12 0.48 -1.29
N VAL A 219 -11.06 0.04 -1.96
CA VAL A 219 -11.08 -0.28 -3.41
C VAL A 219 -10.72 -1.74 -3.54
N THR A 220 -11.71 -2.59 -3.77
CA THR A 220 -11.51 -4.04 -3.64
C THR A 220 -12.03 -4.83 -4.82
N VAL A 221 -11.29 -5.87 -5.22
CA VAL A 221 -11.72 -6.85 -6.22
C VAL A 221 -12.21 -6.21 -7.52
N ASN A 222 -11.50 -5.18 -7.98
CA ASN A 222 -11.75 -4.54 -9.27
C ASN A 222 -10.79 -5.06 -10.34
N TYR A 223 -11.23 -5.02 -11.59
CA TYR A 223 -10.55 -5.66 -12.72
C TYR A 223 -10.33 -4.65 -13.84
N ALA A 224 -9.08 -4.42 -14.23
CA ALA A 224 -8.83 -3.76 -15.50
C ALA A 224 -9.18 -4.70 -16.67
N GLY A 225 -9.31 -4.15 -17.87
CA GLY A 225 -9.73 -4.91 -19.05
C GLY A 225 -8.61 -5.78 -19.60
N ASP A 226 -8.93 -6.96 -20.10
CA ASP A 226 -7.97 -7.83 -20.78
C ASP A 226 -7.65 -7.30 -22.18
N GLY A 227 -6.45 -7.58 -22.68
CA GLY A 227 -6.04 -7.25 -24.05
C GLY A 227 -6.70 -8.16 -25.09
N GLY A 228 -7.02 -7.60 -26.26
CA GLY A 228 -7.61 -8.30 -27.38
C GLY A 228 -6.63 -9.27 -28.05
N THR A 229 -7.16 -10.35 -28.64
CA THR A 229 -6.32 -11.28 -29.42
C THR A 229 -5.87 -10.63 -30.72
N GLY A 230 -4.60 -10.83 -31.11
CA GLY A 230 -4.06 -10.38 -32.38
C GLY A 230 -4.65 -11.14 -33.57
N GLY A 231 -4.81 -10.46 -34.70
CA GLY A 231 -5.41 -11.03 -35.89
C GLY A 231 -4.53 -12.14 -36.48
N GLY A 232 -5.17 -13.25 -36.85
CA GLY A 232 -4.51 -14.35 -37.54
C GLY A 232 -4.52 -14.23 -39.06
N VAL A 233 -3.88 -15.18 -39.73
CA VAL A 233 -3.97 -15.37 -41.18
C VAL A 233 -4.89 -16.55 -41.47
N ALA A 234 -5.91 -16.35 -42.32
CA ALA A 234 -6.87 -17.39 -42.64
C ALA A 234 -6.19 -18.58 -43.35
N SER A 235 -6.71 -19.80 -43.17
CA SER A 235 -6.12 -21.01 -43.75
C SER A 235 -6.00 -20.93 -45.28
N GLY A 236 -4.86 -21.35 -45.83
CA GLY A 236 -4.57 -21.31 -47.26
C GLY A 236 -4.22 -19.92 -47.81
N ARG A 237 -4.04 -18.92 -46.94
CA ARG A 237 -3.60 -17.56 -47.31
C ARG A 237 -2.13 -17.34 -46.94
N THR A 238 -1.53 -16.35 -47.60
CA THR A 238 -0.16 -15.91 -47.35
C THR A 238 -0.17 -14.47 -46.82
N GLY A 239 0.52 -14.20 -45.70
CA GLY A 239 0.58 -12.86 -45.12
C GLY A 239 1.11 -12.83 -43.68
N ASN A 240 0.91 -11.71 -42.98
CA ASN A 240 1.43 -11.54 -41.62
C ASN A 240 0.29 -11.44 -40.60
N ALA A 241 0.30 -12.32 -39.60
CA ALA A 241 -0.48 -12.15 -38.38
C ALA A 241 -0.02 -10.91 -37.59
N ASN A 242 -0.74 -10.53 -36.54
CA ASN A 242 -0.35 -9.40 -35.68
C ASN A 242 -0.36 -9.71 -34.18
N VAL A 243 0.21 -8.79 -33.39
CA VAL A 243 0.39 -8.95 -31.94
C VAL A 243 -0.92 -8.88 -31.16
N GLY A 244 -0.93 -9.53 -29.99
CA GLY A 244 -2.00 -9.37 -29.00
C GLY A 244 -1.96 -7.99 -28.34
N GLY A 245 -3.12 -7.50 -27.93
CA GLY A 245 -3.25 -6.22 -27.23
C GLY A 245 -2.72 -6.29 -25.79
N LYS A 246 -2.22 -5.18 -25.27
CA LYS A 246 -1.80 -5.07 -23.87
C LYS A 246 -3.01 -5.11 -22.93
N GLY A 247 -2.87 -5.76 -21.77
CA GLY A 247 -3.87 -5.70 -20.70
C GLY A 247 -3.89 -4.34 -19.99
N GLY A 248 -5.05 -3.95 -19.47
CA GLY A 248 -5.23 -2.65 -18.82
C GLY A 248 -4.50 -2.56 -17.48
N SER A 249 -3.82 -1.44 -17.22
CA SER A 249 -3.17 -1.15 -15.94
C SER A 249 -4.15 -0.59 -14.89
N GLY A 250 -3.82 -0.74 -13.60
CA GLY A 250 -4.62 -0.19 -12.52
C GLY A 250 -5.91 -0.95 -12.30
N GLY A 251 -5.83 -2.21 -11.84
CA GLY A 251 -7.04 -3.01 -11.56
C GLY A 251 -7.99 -2.29 -10.61
N GLY A 252 -7.45 -1.75 -9.52
CA GLY A 252 -8.16 -0.87 -8.60
C GLY A 252 -8.27 0.54 -9.15
N ILE A 253 -7.12 1.22 -9.22
CA ILE A 253 -7.04 2.63 -9.59
C ILE A 253 -5.99 2.81 -10.68
N TYR A 254 -6.35 3.55 -11.72
CA TYR A 254 -5.42 4.11 -12.68
C TYR A 254 -5.48 5.65 -12.61
N CYS A 255 -4.34 6.30 -12.42
CA CYS A 255 -4.24 7.75 -12.40
C CYS A 255 -3.13 8.21 -13.35
N ILE A 256 -3.45 9.14 -14.23
CA ILE A 256 -2.49 9.77 -15.13
C ILE A 256 -2.71 11.28 -15.18
N ARG A 257 -1.63 12.05 -15.00
CA ARG A 257 -1.66 13.52 -14.86
C ARG A 257 -2.53 14.02 -13.68
N GLY A 258 -2.30 15.25 -13.25
CA GLY A 258 -3.03 15.82 -12.10
C GLY A 258 -2.48 15.38 -10.74
N GLU A 259 -3.33 15.27 -9.71
CA GLU A 259 -2.94 14.95 -8.34
C GLU A 259 -3.59 13.64 -7.82
N LEU A 260 -2.82 12.87 -7.05
CA LEU A 260 -3.32 11.67 -6.36
C LEU A 260 -2.95 11.71 -4.88
N THR A 261 -3.99 11.65 -4.02
CA THR A 261 -3.84 11.52 -2.58
C THR A 261 -4.64 10.31 -2.07
N LEU A 262 -3.96 9.42 -1.35
CA LEU A 262 -4.52 8.22 -0.75
C LEU A 262 -4.23 8.27 0.75
N ILE A 263 -5.28 8.29 1.56
CA ILE A 263 -5.16 8.40 3.02
C ILE A 263 -6.04 7.35 3.68
N ARG A 264 -5.48 6.55 4.61
CA ARG A 264 -6.25 5.61 5.43
C ARG A 264 -7.17 4.70 4.61
N SER A 265 -6.69 4.26 3.45
CA SER A 265 -7.49 3.51 2.50
C SER A 265 -6.90 2.13 2.25
N VAL A 266 -7.74 1.19 1.82
CA VAL A 266 -7.35 -0.19 1.57
C VAL A 266 -7.61 -0.53 0.10
N LEU A 267 -6.58 -1.03 -0.57
CA LEU A 267 -6.65 -1.57 -1.92
C LEU A 267 -6.41 -3.09 -1.81
N ASP A 268 -7.46 -3.89 -1.96
CA ASP A 268 -7.41 -5.34 -1.71
C ASP A 268 -7.92 -6.17 -2.89
N GLY A 269 -7.13 -7.14 -3.33
CA GLY A 269 -7.59 -8.13 -4.30
C GLY A 269 -7.85 -7.59 -5.70
N ASN A 270 -7.31 -6.42 -6.07
CA ASN A 270 -7.51 -5.85 -7.39
C ASN A 270 -6.56 -6.46 -8.43
N GLU A 271 -7.01 -6.57 -9.67
CA GLU A 271 -6.29 -7.27 -10.73
C GLU A 271 -6.19 -6.42 -12.00
N ALA A 272 -4.97 -6.17 -12.46
CA ALA A 272 -4.72 -5.57 -13.76
C ALA A 272 -4.96 -6.61 -14.89
N GLY A 273 -5.31 -6.14 -16.07
CA GLY A 273 -5.75 -6.99 -17.17
C GLY A 273 -4.61 -7.83 -17.75
N SER A 274 -4.93 -9.03 -18.23
CA SER A 274 -3.93 -9.88 -18.90
C SER A 274 -3.72 -9.45 -20.36
N GLY A 275 -2.53 -9.72 -20.89
CA GLY A 275 -2.23 -9.51 -22.30
C GLY A 275 -2.98 -10.48 -23.23
N GLY A 276 -3.34 -9.99 -24.41
CA GLY A 276 -4.01 -10.78 -25.43
C GLY A 276 -3.09 -11.80 -26.09
N ILE A 277 -3.64 -12.89 -26.60
CA ILE A 277 -2.85 -13.90 -27.34
C ILE A 277 -2.37 -13.30 -28.68
N GLY A 278 -1.15 -13.62 -29.10
CA GLY A 278 -0.63 -13.23 -30.40
C GLY A 278 -1.31 -13.98 -31.55
N GLY A 279 -1.45 -13.34 -32.71
CA GLY A 279 -2.12 -13.90 -33.88
C GLY A 279 -1.46 -15.18 -34.41
N TYR A 280 -2.29 -16.09 -34.91
CA TYR A 280 -1.87 -17.36 -35.49
C TYR A 280 -1.60 -17.26 -36.99
N ASP A 281 -0.69 -18.09 -37.50
CA ASP A 281 -0.42 -18.19 -38.93
C ASP A 281 -1.11 -19.39 -39.61
N GLY A 282 -1.58 -19.15 -40.83
CA GLY A 282 -2.40 -20.05 -41.63
C GLY A 282 -1.64 -21.08 -42.43
N ASP A 283 -0.52 -20.75 -43.08
CA ASP A 283 0.26 -21.66 -43.96
C ASP A 283 1.60 -21.06 -44.52
N ASP A 284 2.15 -19.89 -44.13
CA ASP A 284 3.41 -19.33 -44.75
C ASP A 284 3.97 -18.05 -44.04
N GLY A 285 3.82 -17.91 -42.71
CA GLY A 285 4.10 -16.67 -41.96
C GLY A 285 4.52 -16.85 -40.49
N THR A 286 4.90 -15.76 -39.82
CA THR A 286 5.36 -15.78 -38.42
C THR A 286 4.20 -15.61 -37.43
N GLY A 287 4.09 -16.52 -36.44
CA GLY A 287 3.24 -16.29 -35.28
C GLY A 287 3.73 -15.06 -34.51
N GLN A 288 2.82 -14.32 -33.87
CA GLN A 288 3.17 -13.02 -33.28
C GLN A 288 3.20 -13.00 -31.77
N THR A 289 3.91 -12.05 -31.21
CA THR A 289 4.07 -11.90 -29.76
C THR A 289 2.71 -11.69 -29.07
N GLY A 290 2.51 -12.36 -27.95
CA GLY A 290 1.37 -12.06 -27.08
C GLY A 290 1.52 -10.68 -26.43
N GLY A 291 0.40 -10.06 -26.09
CA GLY A 291 0.40 -8.76 -25.44
C GLY A 291 1.01 -8.79 -24.04
N GLU A 292 1.52 -7.66 -23.58
CA GLU A 292 1.97 -7.50 -22.20
C GLU A 292 0.80 -7.50 -21.22
N GLY A 293 1.04 -7.92 -19.98
CA GLY A 293 0.11 -7.72 -18.88
C GLY A 293 0.03 -6.26 -18.42
N GLY A 294 -1.08 -5.89 -17.79
CA GLY A 294 -1.27 -4.58 -17.19
C GLY A 294 -0.45 -4.38 -15.91
N ASP A 295 0.07 -3.17 -15.73
CA ASP A 295 0.88 -2.81 -14.56
C ASP A 295 -0.03 -2.36 -13.40
N GLY A 296 0.42 -2.48 -12.15
CA GLY A 296 -0.31 -1.91 -11.01
C GLY A 296 -1.64 -2.61 -10.75
N GLY A 297 -1.64 -3.77 -10.11
CA GLY A 297 -2.89 -4.46 -9.75
C GLY A 297 -3.79 -3.59 -8.86
N GLY A 298 -3.22 -3.06 -7.78
CA GLY A 298 -3.91 -2.13 -6.89
C GLY A 298 -3.98 -0.73 -7.47
N LEU A 299 -2.81 -0.16 -7.76
CA LEU A 299 -2.66 1.21 -8.24
C LEU A 299 -1.62 1.31 -9.35
N ALA A 300 -1.99 1.97 -10.45
CA ALA A 300 -1.06 2.40 -11.48
C ALA A 300 -1.06 3.93 -11.58
N VAL A 301 0.12 4.53 -11.38
CA VAL A 301 0.32 5.98 -11.48
C VAL A 301 1.30 6.29 -12.59
N ILE A 302 0.90 7.17 -13.50
CA ILE A 302 1.73 7.61 -14.61
C ILE A 302 1.81 9.13 -14.63
N GLU A 303 3.02 9.66 -14.73
CA GLU A 303 3.26 11.10 -14.87
C GLU A 303 2.85 11.96 -13.65
N ILE A 304 2.67 11.34 -12.48
CA ILE A 304 2.30 12.02 -11.22
C ILE A 304 3.22 11.57 -10.09
N ASP A 305 3.43 12.46 -9.13
CA ASP A 305 4.07 12.17 -7.85
C ASP A 305 2.99 12.04 -6.76
N PRO A 306 2.56 10.81 -6.39
CA PRO A 306 1.45 10.61 -5.48
C PRO A 306 1.83 10.80 -4.01
N VAL A 307 0.82 11.12 -3.19
CA VAL A 307 0.92 11.07 -1.72
C VAL A 307 0.09 9.91 -1.20
N VAL A 308 0.75 8.89 -0.65
CA VAL A 308 0.12 7.69 -0.12
C VAL A 308 0.46 7.54 1.36
N GLN A 309 -0.55 7.63 2.21
CA GLN A 309 -0.34 7.69 3.65
C GLN A 309 -1.30 6.76 4.40
N ASP A 310 -0.77 6.00 5.34
CA ASP A 310 -1.56 5.08 6.18
C ASP A 310 -2.42 4.14 5.34
N CYS A 311 -1.92 3.59 4.22
CA CYS A 311 -2.72 2.72 3.34
C CYS A 311 -2.30 1.24 3.42
N GLU A 312 -3.24 0.33 3.16
CA GLU A 312 -2.93 -1.10 2.96
C GLU A 312 -3.13 -1.48 1.49
N PHE A 313 -2.11 -2.08 0.88
CA PHE A 313 -2.17 -2.74 -0.42
C PHE A 313 -2.06 -4.24 -0.18
N VAL A 314 -3.15 -4.97 -0.37
CA VAL A 314 -3.26 -6.38 -0.01
C VAL A 314 -3.62 -7.22 -1.22
N ALA A 315 -2.86 -8.29 -1.45
CA ALA A 315 -3.21 -9.32 -2.44
C ALA A 315 -3.61 -8.77 -3.82
N ASN A 316 -2.97 -7.70 -4.29
CA ASN A 316 -3.22 -7.17 -5.61
C ASN A 316 -2.31 -7.85 -6.65
N TYR A 317 -2.81 -7.98 -7.88
CA TYR A 317 -2.18 -8.75 -8.95
C TYR A 317 -1.98 -7.87 -10.19
N ALA A 318 -0.73 -7.70 -10.62
CA ALA A 318 -0.48 -7.18 -11.96
C ALA A 318 -0.81 -8.25 -13.01
N GLY A 319 -1.14 -7.82 -14.22
CA GLY A 319 -1.64 -8.69 -15.28
C GLY A 319 -0.58 -9.64 -15.81
N ASN A 320 -0.98 -10.84 -16.22
CA ASN A 320 -0.06 -11.77 -16.88
C ASN A 320 0.12 -11.40 -18.36
N GLY A 321 1.25 -11.78 -18.94
CA GLY A 321 1.43 -11.69 -20.39
C GLY A 321 0.50 -12.63 -21.16
N GLY A 322 0.27 -12.31 -22.43
CA GLY A 322 -0.45 -13.14 -23.38
C GLY A 322 0.46 -14.18 -24.03
N ALA A 323 -0.09 -15.36 -24.36
CA ALA A 323 0.70 -16.40 -25.04
C ALA A 323 1.14 -15.97 -26.45
N GLY A 324 2.30 -16.45 -26.88
CA GLY A 324 2.76 -16.30 -28.25
C GLY A 324 1.87 -17.02 -29.28
N GLY A 325 1.74 -16.42 -30.45
CA GLY A 325 0.98 -16.96 -31.58
C GLY A 325 1.53 -18.28 -32.10
N ARG A 326 0.62 -19.18 -32.50
CA ARG A 326 0.91 -20.52 -33.04
C ARG A 326 1.00 -20.50 -34.58
N VAL A 327 1.68 -21.47 -35.18
CA VAL A 327 1.84 -21.58 -36.65
C VAL A 327 1.33 -22.93 -37.17
N SER A 328 0.76 -22.93 -38.39
CA SER A 328 0.30 -24.12 -39.13
C SER A 328 1.27 -24.55 -40.24
N MET A 329 1.90 -25.72 -40.03
CA MET A 329 2.37 -26.76 -40.96
C MET A 329 3.21 -26.48 -42.23
N VAL A 330 3.57 -25.25 -42.63
CA VAL A 330 4.26 -25.04 -43.92
C VAL A 330 5.45 -24.05 -43.84
N SER A 331 6.61 -24.62 -43.48
CA SER A 331 7.97 -24.06 -43.63
C SER A 331 8.56 -23.26 -42.44
N ALA A 332 9.71 -22.61 -42.65
CA ALA A 332 10.69 -22.19 -41.63
C ALA A 332 10.25 -20.94 -40.85
N ASP A 333 9.09 -21.06 -40.23
CA ASP A 333 8.36 -19.96 -39.60
C ASP A 333 8.84 -19.72 -38.17
N VAL A 334 8.85 -18.45 -37.76
CA VAL A 334 9.17 -18.01 -36.40
C VAL A 334 7.86 -17.87 -35.63
N GLN A 335 7.72 -18.58 -34.50
CA GLN A 335 6.55 -18.48 -33.63
C GLN A 335 6.57 -17.14 -32.84
N GLY A 336 5.45 -16.78 -32.20
CA GLY A 336 5.36 -15.55 -31.41
C GLY A 336 6.01 -15.70 -30.04
N LYS A 337 6.72 -14.69 -29.51
CA LYS A 337 7.19 -14.75 -28.11
C LYS A 337 6.01 -14.68 -27.14
N GLY A 338 6.20 -15.18 -25.92
CA GLY A 338 5.28 -14.89 -24.83
C GLY A 338 5.32 -13.39 -24.50
N GLY A 339 4.18 -12.82 -24.14
CA GLY A 339 4.10 -11.47 -23.61
C GLY A 339 4.66 -11.38 -22.20
N ASP A 340 5.18 -10.22 -21.83
CA ASP A 340 5.73 -9.96 -20.50
C ASP A 340 4.63 -9.75 -19.47
N GLY A 341 4.91 -10.13 -18.22
CA GLY A 341 4.04 -9.86 -17.09
C GLY A 341 4.13 -8.40 -16.62
N GLY A 342 3.01 -7.88 -16.12
CA GLY A 342 2.91 -6.52 -15.61
C GLY A 342 3.73 -6.29 -14.35
N GLN A 343 4.26 -5.08 -14.19
CA GLN A 343 5.07 -4.65 -13.07
C GLN A 343 4.19 -4.17 -11.90
N GLY A 344 4.70 -4.22 -10.67
CA GLY A 344 4.06 -3.49 -9.56
C GLY A 344 2.73 -4.11 -9.11
N GLY A 345 2.72 -5.31 -8.53
CA GLY A 345 1.47 -5.98 -8.13
C GLY A 345 0.57 -5.11 -7.23
N GLY A 346 1.16 -4.54 -6.17
CA GLY A 346 0.48 -3.58 -5.31
C GLY A 346 0.37 -2.21 -5.98
N MET A 347 1.52 -1.68 -6.40
CA MET A 347 1.61 -0.35 -6.98
C MET A 347 2.67 -0.26 -8.07
N PHE A 348 2.31 0.35 -9.20
CA PHE A 348 3.22 0.77 -10.25
C PHE A 348 3.31 2.30 -10.29
N LEU A 349 4.53 2.83 -10.30
CA LEU A 349 4.81 4.25 -10.36
C LEU A 349 5.73 4.60 -11.54
N SER A 350 5.26 5.46 -12.44
CA SER A 350 6.10 6.18 -13.39
C SER A 350 6.20 7.65 -12.94
N ILE A 351 7.17 7.91 -12.08
CA ILE A 351 7.28 9.19 -11.35
C ILE A 351 7.91 10.30 -12.20
N GLN A 352 7.60 11.55 -11.83
CA GLN A 352 8.12 12.75 -12.47
C GLN A 352 9.06 13.51 -11.53
N ALA A 353 9.65 14.59 -12.04
CA ALA A 353 10.45 15.51 -11.23
C ALA A 353 9.60 16.70 -10.78
N LEU A 354 8.39 16.46 -10.27
CA LEU A 354 7.51 17.52 -9.77
C LEU A 354 7.96 17.97 -8.38
N SER A 355 7.42 19.08 -7.91
CA SER A 355 7.76 19.60 -6.59
C SER A 355 7.17 18.70 -5.50
N GLY A 356 8.03 17.92 -4.82
CA GLY A 356 7.65 17.05 -3.70
C GLY A 356 8.16 15.62 -3.88
N GLY A 357 8.15 15.10 -5.11
CA GLY A 357 8.42 13.68 -5.36
C GLY A 357 7.29 12.78 -4.86
N ALA A 358 7.34 11.50 -5.23
CA ALA A 358 6.36 10.51 -4.79
C ALA A 358 6.61 10.14 -3.32
N GLU A 359 5.56 10.17 -2.49
CA GLU A 359 5.63 9.90 -1.05
C GLU A 359 4.76 8.71 -0.66
N VAL A 360 5.35 7.75 0.06
CA VAL A 360 4.66 6.59 0.63
C VAL A 360 5.02 6.48 2.11
N GLU A 361 4.07 6.70 2.99
CA GLU A 361 4.31 6.78 4.43
C GLU A 361 3.35 5.90 5.23
N ARG A 362 3.87 5.17 6.22
CA ARG A 362 3.07 4.36 7.17
C ARG A 362 2.16 3.32 6.49
N CYS A 363 2.58 2.85 5.33
CA CYS A 363 1.81 1.91 4.50
C CYS A 363 2.22 0.46 4.74
N LEU A 364 1.31 -0.45 4.39
CA LEU A 364 1.54 -1.88 4.31
C LEU A 364 1.37 -2.36 2.88
N PHE A 365 2.36 -3.08 2.37
CA PHE A 365 2.27 -3.88 1.14
C PHE A 365 2.34 -5.35 1.52
N TYR A 366 1.23 -6.05 1.40
CA TYR A 366 1.09 -7.43 1.85
C TYR A 366 0.59 -8.36 0.73
N ALA A 367 1.36 -9.42 0.46
CA ALA A 367 0.95 -10.50 -0.44
C ALA A 367 0.62 -10.07 -1.89
N ASN A 368 1.13 -8.92 -2.33
CA ASN A 368 0.92 -8.46 -3.71
C ASN A 368 1.84 -9.21 -4.67
N THR A 369 1.37 -9.41 -5.91
CA THR A 369 2.06 -10.24 -6.90
C THR A 369 2.18 -9.50 -8.24
N ALA A 370 3.40 -9.37 -8.76
CA ALA A 370 3.61 -8.89 -10.12
C ALA A 370 3.26 -9.99 -11.15
N GLY A 371 2.98 -9.58 -12.39
CA GLY A 371 2.44 -10.46 -13.42
C GLY A 371 3.44 -11.49 -13.91
N ASN A 372 2.99 -12.68 -14.28
CA ASN A 372 3.87 -13.69 -14.88
C ASN A 372 4.03 -13.43 -16.38
N GLY A 373 5.21 -13.72 -16.90
CA GLY A 373 5.44 -13.84 -18.32
C GLY A 373 4.73 -15.06 -18.91
N ALA A 374 4.34 -14.96 -20.17
CA ALA A 374 3.59 -16.02 -20.85
C ALA A 374 4.50 -17.02 -21.55
N ILE A 375 3.94 -18.17 -21.89
CA ILE A 375 4.64 -19.16 -22.72
C ILE A 375 4.86 -18.62 -24.14
N GLY A 376 6.03 -18.91 -24.71
CA GLY A 376 6.30 -18.72 -26.13
C GLY A 376 5.47 -19.64 -27.02
N GLY A 377 5.36 -19.30 -28.30
CA GLY A 377 4.60 -20.06 -29.27
C GLY A 377 5.22 -21.44 -29.53
N THR A 378 4.37 -22.46 -29.59
CA THR A 378 4.76 -23.86 -29.78
C THR A 378 4.64 -24.27 -31.25
N ALA A 379 5.64 -24.95 -31.79
CA ALA A 379 5.56 -25.60 -33.10
C ALA A 379 4.72 -26.90 -33.01
N GLU A 380 3.63 -27.01 -33.78
CA GLU A 380 2.84 -28.24 -33.89
C GLU A 380 3.03 -28.90 -35.27
N GLY A 381 3.60 -30.12 -35.33
CA GLY A 381 3.64 -30.92 -36.56
C GLY A 381 4.92 -31.71 -36.86
N SER A 382 4.97 -32.34 -38.05
CA SER A 382 6.05 -33.24 -38.51
C SER A 382 7.17 -32.53 -39.29
N VAL A 383 7.11 -31.20 -39.43
CA VAL A 383 8.10 -30.35 -40.09
C VAL A 383 8.85 -29.50 -39.05
N SER A 384 10.06 -29.05 -39.41
CA SER A 384 11.03 -28.39 -38.54
C SER A 384 10.67 -26.92 -38.24
N GLY A 385 10.28 -26.61 -37.00
CA GLY A 385 10.07 -25.24 -36.49
C GLY A 385 10.73 -25.05 -35.11
N ASP A 386 11.28 -23.87 -34.85
CA ASP A 386 11.93 -23.51 -33.57
C ASP A 386 10.88 -22.93 -32.60
N GLY A 387 10.83 -23.45 -31.37
CA GLY A 387 10.02 -22.82 -30.32
C GLY A 387 10.54 -21.42 -29.98
N THR A 388 9.67 -20.51 -29.56
CA THR A 388 10.08 -19.13 -29.23
C THR A 388 10.11 -18.85 -27.75
N ASP A 389 10.81 -17.77 -27.40
CA ASP A 389 11.06 -17.42 -26.01
C ASP A 389 9.77 -17.14 -25.23
N GLY A 390 9.79 -17.50 -23.95
CA GLY A 390 8.80 -17.06 -22.99
C GLY A 390 8.93 -15.58 -22.68
N GLY A 391 7.85 -14.97 -22.22
CA GLY A 391 7.85 -13.58 -21.75
C GLY A 391 8.48 -13.44 -20.38
N PHE A 392 8.95 -12.24 -20.06
CA PHE A 392 9.56 -11.93 -18.78
C PHE A 392 8.54 -11.82 -17.64
N GLY A 393 8.95 -12.19 -16.43
CA GLY A 393 8.19 -11.95 -15.22
C GLY A 393 8.24 -10.49 -14.78
N GLY A 394 7.13 -9.97 -14.26
CA GLY A 394 7.04 -8.63 -13.69
C GLY A 394 7.86 -8.49 -12.42
N SER A 395 8.54 -7.36 -12.24
CA SER A 395 9.28 -6.99 -11.03
C SER A 395 8.43 -6.15 -10.08
N GLY A 396 8.86 -6.02 -8.82
CA GLY A 396 8.20 -5.14 -7.86
C GLY A 396 6.84 -5.65 -7.39
N GLY A 397 6.77 -6.85 -6.80
CA GLY A 397 5.51 -7.43 -6.33
C GLY A 397 4.70 -6.47 -5.45
N GLY A 398 5.35 -5.83 -4.47
CA GLY A 398 4.76 -4.76 -3.67
C GLY A 398 4.69 -3.45 -4.45
N VAL A 399 5.86 -2.91 -4.81
CA VAL A 399 5.99 -1.66 -5.56
C VAL A 399 6.98 -1.83 -6.70
N PHE A 400 6.62 -1.36 -7.89
CA PHE A 400 7.58 -1.08 -8.95
C PHE A 400 7.60 0.42 -9.23
N ALA A 401 8.79 1.01 -9.32
CA ALA A 401 8.92 2.42 -9.65
C ALA A 401 10.01 2.67 -10.70
N THR A 402 9.67 3.51 -11.68
CA THR A 402 10.55 3.98 -12.75
C THR A 402 10.37 5.48 -12.95
N SER A 403 11.26 6.10 -13.72
CA SER A 403 11.03 7.48 -14.18
C SER A 403 11.41 7.64 -15.65
N LEU A 404 10.45 8.14 -16.42
CA LEU A 404 10.62 8.50 -17.83
C LEU A 404 11.06 9.97 -18.02
N SER A 405 11.19 10.74 -16.94
CA SER A 405 11.50 12.17 -17.06
C SER A 405 12.94 12.41 -17.49
N SER A 406 13.14 12.86 -18.74
CA SER A 406 14.47 13.27 -19.23
C SER A 406 15.01 14.56 -18.59
N SER A 407 14.24 15.20 -17.70
CA SER A 407 14.62 16.46 -17.05
C SER A 407 14.28 16.47 -15.54
N GLY A 408 15.06 17.19 -14.74
CA GLY A 408 14.89 17.23 -13.29
C GLY A 408 15.49 16.03 -12.54
N SER A 409 15.17 15.92 -11.26
CA SER A 409 15.65 14.88 -10.35
C SER A 409 14.46 14.24 -9.65
N PRO A 410 13.82 13.23 -10.28
CA PRO A 410 12.66 12.55 -9.70
C PRO A 410 13.07 11.82 -8.41
N VAL A 411 12.20 11.87 -7.40
CA VAL A 411 12.46 11.28 -6.08
C VAL A 411 11.28 10.41 -5.66
N LEU A 412 11.58 9.18 -5.24
CA LEU A 412 10.65 8.34 -4.50
C LEU A 412 11.09 8.29 -3.04
N THR A 413 10.20 8.67 -2.13
CA THR A 413 10.42 8.59 -0.68
C THR A 413 9.46 7.57 -0.09
N VAL A 414 9.99 6.55 0.58
CA VAL A 414 9.19 5.54 1.29
C VAL A 414 9.65 5.47 2.74
N GLU A 415 8.72 5.70 3.66
CA GLU A 415 9.01 5.86 5.07
C GLU A 415 8.07 5.06 5.96
N ASN A 416 8.59 4.55 7.08
CA ASN A 416 7.78 3.92 8.13
C ASN A 416 6.83 2.83 7.62
N SER A 417 7.22 2.09 6.58
CA SER A 417 6.31 1.18 5.88
C SER A 417 6.81 -0.27 5.93
N THR A 418 5.88 -1.21 5.84
CA THR A 418 6.15 -2.66 5.86
C THR A 418 5.84 -3.29 4.51
N PHE A 419 6.77 -4.07 3.99
CA PHE A 419 6.63 -4.90 2.79
C PHE A 419 6.79 -6.37 3.19
N TYR A 420 5.69 -7.12 3.14
CA TYR A 420 5.63 -8.48 3.66
C TYR A 420 4.99 -9.44 2.65
N GLN A 421 5.68 -10.55 2.35
CA GLN A 421 5.15 -11.63 1.49
C GLN A 421 4.76 -11.22 0.06
N ASN A 422 5.32 -10.14 -0.47
CA ASN A 422 5.09 -9.78 -1.86
C ASN A 422 5.96 -10.63 -2.81
N SER A 423 5.45 -10.90 -4.01
CA SER A 423 6.11 -11.75 -5.01
C SER A 423 6.30 -11.01 -6.32
N ALA A 424 7.51 -11.07 -6.87
CA ALA A 424 7.70 -10.78 -8.29
C ALA A 424 7.12 -11.93 -9.14
N GLY A 425 6.85 -11.65 -10.40
CA GLY A 425 6.27 -12.57 -11.37
C GLY A 425 7.30 -13.56 -11.90
N ASN A 426 6.85 -14.76 -12.25
CA ASN A 426 7.70 -15.76 -12.87
C ASN A 426 7.90 -15.47 -14.35
N GLY A 427 9.05 -15.88 -14.89
CA GLY A 427 9.26 -15.93 -16.33
C GLY A 427 8.38 -17.01 -16.97
N GLY A 428 7.95 -16.74 -18.21
CA GLY A 428 7.17 -17.67 -19.00
C GLY A 428 8.02 -18.79 -19.58
N GLY A 429 7.44 -19.98 -19.80
CA GLY A 429 8.19 -21.08 -20.43
C GLY A 429 8.55 -20.79 -21.89
N GLY A 430 9.67 -21.34 -22.35
CA GLY A 430 9.97 -21.40 -23.78
C GLY A 430 8.96 -22.28 -24.52
N GLY A 431 8.66 -21.92 -25.77
CA GLY A 431 7.85 -22.73 -26.67
C GLY A 431 8.54 -24.04 -27.07
N ILE A 432 7.74 -25.05 -27.38
CA ILE A 432 8.21 -26.38 -27.82
C ILE A 432 8.57 -26.33 -29.31
N GLY A 433 9.75 -26.83 -29.68
CA GLY A 433 10.19 -27.00 -31.08
C GLY A 433 9.84 -28.38 -31.66
N SER A 434 9.93 -28.55 -32.98
CA SER A 434 9.68 -29.82 -33.67
C SER A 434 10.86 -30.28 -34.55
N GLY A 435 11.28 -31.55 -34.44
CA GLY A 435 12.36 -32.12 -35.27
C GLY A 435 13.78 -31.94 -34.69
N PRO A 436 14.84 -31.66 -35.48
CA PRO A 436 16.20 -31.37 -34.98
C PRO A 436 16.37 -29.94 -34.43
N ASN A 437 15.27 -29.21 -34.29
CA ASN A 437 15.21 -27.77 -34.00
C ASN A 437 15.15 -27.50 -32.48
N THR A 438 15.49 -26.28 -32.09
CA THR A 438 15.67 -25.89 -30.68
C THR A 438 14.35 -25.43 -30.07
N GLY A 439 14.12 -25.75 -28.79
CA GLY A 439 13.07 -25.10 -28.00
C GLY A 439 13.39 -23.63 -27.74
N GLY A 440 12.38 -22.86 -27.36
CA GLY A 440 12.55 -21.46 -26.94
C GLY A 440 13.28 -21.35 -25.61
N ILE A 441 13.90 -20.19 -25.36
CA ILE A 441 14.48 -19.87 -24.06
C ILE A 441 13.35 -19.50 -23.09
N GLY A 442 13.43 -19.92 -21.84
CA GLY A 442 12.53 -19.45 -20.81
C GLY A 442 12.67 -17.94 -20.59
N GLY A 443 11.56 -17.27 -20.28
CA GLY A 443 11.61 -15.86 -19.89
C GLY A 443 12.34 -15.68 -18.56
N ASP A 444 13.02 -14.56 -18.42
CA ASP A 444 13.64 -14.11 -17.18
C ASP A 444 12.63 -13.95 -16.06
N ALA A 445 13.08 -14.24 -14.84
CA ALA A 445 12.33 -14.02 -13.62
C ALA A 445 12.19 -12.53 -13.29
N GLY A 446 11.05 -12.16 -12.70
CA GLY A 446 10.88 -10.85 -12.09
C GLY A 446 11.74 -10.69 -10.83
N SER A 447 12.27 -9.50 -10.61
CA SER A 447 13.13 -9.18 -9.46
C SER A 447 12.42 -8.25 -8.46
N GLY A 448 12.96 -8.07 -7.25
CA GLY A 448 12.42 -7.06 -6.34
C GLY A 448 11.01 -7.37 -5.82
N GLY A 449 10.76 -8.60 -5.34
CA GLY A 449 9.43 -9.00 -4.84
C GLY A 449 8.79 -7.99 -3.89
N GLY A 450 9.57 -7.36 -3.00
CA GLY A 450 9.12 -6.21 -2.21
C GLY A 450 9.06 -4.93 -3.05
N ILE A 451 10.23 -4.45 -3.48
CA ILE A 451 10.38 -3.20 -4.24
C ILE A 451 11.29 -3.44 -5.46
N GLY A 452 10.81 -3.11 -6.65
CA GLY A 452 11.59 -3.02 -7.88
C GLY A 452 11.80 -1.57 -8.29
N LEU A 453 13.05 -1.17 -8.54
CA LEU A 453 13.39 0.20 -8.93
C LEU A 453 14.12 0.19 -10.26
N ASP A 454 13.49 0.72 -11.29
CA ASP A 454 14.17 0.98 -12.54
C ASP A 454 14.84 2.36 -12.53
N LEU A 455 16.13 2.37 -12.24
CA LEU A 455 16.99 3.54 -12.08
C LEU A 455 17.77 3.88 -13.36
N ILE A 456 17.36 3.42 -14.55
CA ILE A 456 18.07 3.66 -15.83
C ILE A 456 18.35 5.16 -16.07
N ASN A 457 17.50 6.03 -15.52
CA ASN A 457 17.75 7.46 -15.47
C ASN A 457 18.65 7.83 -14.27
N VAL A 458 19.88 8.26 -14.54
CA VAL A 458 20.90 8.57 -13.51
C VAL A 458 20.52 9.67 -12.51
N ASN A 459 19.42 10.41 -12.75
CA ASN A 459 18.91 11.44 -11.84
C ASN A 459 17.76 10.95 -10.94
N TYR A 460 17.26 9.73 -11.12
CA TYR A 460 16.23 9.14 -10.27
C TYR A 460 16.83 8.63 -8.97
N THR A 461 16.30 9.10 -7.84
CA THR A 461 16.71 8.65 -6.50
C THR A 461 15.55 8.06 -5.72
N ALA A 462 15.81 6.93 -5.05
CA ALA A 462 14.90 6.33 -4.08
C ALA A 462 15.49 6.47 -2.67
N LEU A 463 14.73 7.11 -1.77
CA LEU A 463 15.07 7.33 -0.37
C LEU A 463 14.16 6.46 0.48
N LEU A 464 14.71 5.37 1.02
CA LEU A 464 13.95 4.41 1.82
C LEU A 464 14.40 4.52 3.27
N SER A 465 13.49 4.88 4.18
CA SER A 465 13.83 5.03 5.59
C SER A 465 12.87 4.30 6.53
N HIS A 466 13.44 3.65 7.55
CA HIS A 466 12.66 2.92 8.56
C HIS A 466 11.66 1.93 7.95
N LEU A 467 12.11 1.13 6.98
CA LEU A 467 11.27 0.12 6.34
C LEU A 467 11.49 -1.27 6.93
N THR A 468 10.43 -2.06 7.01
CA THR A 468 10.51 -3.50 7.28
C THR A 468 10.18 -4.29 6.02
N ILE A 469 11.19 -4.81 5.33
CA ILE A 469 11.07 -5.55 4.06
C ILE A 469 11.50 -6.99 4.32
N ILE A 470 10.52 -7.88 4.51
CA ILE A 470 10.76 -9.26 4.95
C ILE A 470 9.88 -10.26 4.20
N SER A 471 10.42 -11.45 3.95
CA SER A 471 9.69 -12.57 3.34
C SER A 471 9.11 -12.28 1.96
N ASN A 472 9.65 -11.30 1.24
CA ASN A 472 9.31 -11.05 -0.16
C ASN A 472 10.14 -11.97 -1.06
N THR A 473 9.61 -12.30 -2.23
CA THR A 473 10.15 -13.35 -3.10
C THR A 473 10.34 -12.84 -4.54
N GLY A 474 11.54 -13.05 -5.10
CA GLY A 474 11.78 -12.91 -6.54
C GLY A 474 11.05 -14.01 -7.31
N GLY A 475 10.78 -13.76 -8.58
CA GLY A 475 10.16 -14.76 -9.46
C GLY A 475 11.08 -15.95 -9.70
N ASN A 476 10.52 -17.02 -10.25
CA ASN A 476 11.32 -18.11 -10.81
C ASN A 476 11.56 -17.85 -12.31
N PRO A 477 12.72 -18.26 -12.85
CA PRO A 477 12.94 -18.22 -14.28
C PRO A 477 11.96 -19.17 -14.98
N GLY A 478 11.57 -18.80 -16.20
CA GLY A 478 10.86 -19.69 -17.09
C GLY A 478 11.74 -20.87 -17.48
N GLY A 479 11.15 -22.06 -17.60
CA GLY A 479 11.88 -23.24 -18.05
C GLY A 479 12.06 -23.25 -19.58
N GLY A 480 13.21 -23.73 -20.04
CA GLY A 480 13.39 -24.15 -21.44
C GLY A 480 12.67 -25.48 -21.74
N ASP A 481 12.56 -25.85 -23.02
CA ASP A 481 12.04 -27.17 -23.41
C ASP A 481 12.97 -28.30 -22.96
N LEU A 482 12.42 -29.35 -22.31
CA LEU A 482 13.13 -30.54 -21.85
C LEU A 482 13.65 -31.45 -22.99
N GLY A 483 13.35 -31.12 -24.25
CA GLY A 483 13.61 -31.95 -25.43
C GLY A 483 14.83 -31.60 -26.30
N THR A 484 15.13 -30.32 -26.52
CA THR A 484 16.21 -29.84 -27.42
C THR A 484 16.66 -28.42 -27.07
N ASP A 485 17.92 -28.22 -26.68
CA ASP A 485 18.70 -26.96 -26.61
C ASP A 485 18.07 -25.69 -25.99
N GLY A 486 16.85 -25.72 -25.43
CA GLY A 486 16.21 -24.60 -24.74
C GLY A 486 16.84 -24.38 -23.37
N GLU A 487 17.27 -23.16 -23.09
CA GLU A 487 17.83 -22.76 -21.79
C GLU A 487 16.76 -22.14 -20.89
N ASP A 488 16.95 -22.26 -19.57
CA ASP A 488 16.13 -21.55 -18.60
C ASP A 488 16.39 -20.03 -18.68
N GLY A 489 15.40 -19.23 -18.32
CA GLY A 489 15.55 -17.78 -18.23
C GLY A 489 16.52 -17.34 -17.13
N PHE A 490 16.86 -16.06 -17.10
CA PHE A 490 17.70 -15.54 -16.02
C PHE A 490 16.96 -15.56 -14.67
N GLU A 491 17.73 -15.92 -13.65
CA GLU A 491 17.33 -15.98 -12.25
C GLU A 491 16.99 -14.60 -11.66
N ALA A 492 16.14 -14.57 -10.63
CA ALA A 492 15.78 -13.32 -9.97
C ALA A 492 16.89 -12.80 -9.05
N GLU A 493 17.02 -11.49 -8.97
CA GLU A 493 17.88 -10.81 -8.00
C GLU A 493 17.05 -10.02 -6.98
N GLY A 494 17.51 -9.97 -5.73
CA GLY A 494 16.98 -9.02 -4.76
C GLY A 494 15.49 -9.17 -4.45
N GLY A 495 15.05 -10.33 -3.97
CA GLY A 495 13.65 -10.58 -3.59
C GLY A 495 13.05 -9.54 -2.63
N GLY A 496 13.87 -8.89 -1.79
CA GLY A 496 13.47 -7.71 -1.02
C GLY A 496 13.44 -6.45 -1.89
N ILE A 497 14.61 -6.01 -2.36
CA ILE A 497 14.78 -4.82 -3.21
C ILE A 497 15.65 -5.16 -4.42
N TRP A 498 15.20 -4.78 -5.61
CA TRP A 498 15.99 -4.82 -6.84
C TRP A 498 16.14 -3.42 -7.44
N THR A 499 17.29 -3.17 -8.08
CA THR A 499 17.52 -1.94 -8.85
C THR A 499 18.17 -2.25 -10.20
N SER A 500 17.75 -1.57 -11.27
CA SER A 500 18.33 -1.78 -12.61
C SER A 500 19.73 -1.17 -12.78
N LEU A 501 20.10 -0.20 -11.94
CA LEU A 501 21.45 0.40 -11.87
C LEU A 501 21.97 0.49 -10.42
N PRO A 502 23.31 0.53 -10.22
CA PRO A 502 23.93 0.51 -8.90
C PRO A 502 23.97 1.87 -8.17
N ALA A 503 23.39 2.92 -8.73
CA ALA A 503 23.36 4.27 -8.14
C ALA A 503 21.91 4.77 -8.05
N GLY A 504 21.59 5.53 -7.00
CA GLY A 504 20.26 6.15 -6.80
C GLY A 504 19.47 5.62 -5.61
N LEU A 505 19.84 4.47 -5.03
CA LEU A 505 19.21 3.92 -3.84
C LEU A 505 19.91 4.35 -2.54
N THR A 506 19.16 4.91 -1.59
CA THR A 506 19.60 5.17 -0.21
C THR A 506 18.74 4.40 0.79
N LEU A 507 19.37 3.67 1.70
CA LEU A 507 18.71 3.00 2.81
C LEU A 507 19.10 3.65 4.13
N ALA A 508 18.11 3.99 4.96
CA ALA A 508 18.30 4.65 6.24
C ALA A 508 17.50 3.97 7.37
N ASN A 509 18.16 3.32 8.32
CA ASN A 509 17.48 2.63 9.43
C ASN A 509 16.49 1.54 8.99
N CYS A 510 16.77 0.86 7.87
CA CYS A 510 15.91 -0.16 7.28
C CYS A 510 16.27 -1.59 7.72
N VAL A 511 15.27 -2.47 7.63
CA VAL A 511 15.38 -3.92 7.76
C VAL A 511 15.02 -4.54 6.42
N VAL A 512 16.01 -5.19 5.78
CA VAL A 512 15.81 -5.95 4.54
C VAL A 512 16.41 -7.33 4.75
N ALA A 513 15.59 -8.27 5.23
CA ALA A 513 16.07 -9.58 5.68
C ALA A 513 15.07 -10.67 5.34
N SER A 514 15.50 -11.94 5.41
CA SER A 514 14.63 -13.11 5.20
C SER A 514 13.78 -13.06 3.93
N ASN A 515 14.25 -12.37 2.89
CA ASN A 515 13.65 -12.40 1.55
C ASN A 515 14.25 -13.57 0.75
N ILE A 516 13.62 -13.93 -0.35
CA ILE A 516 13.97 -15.08 -1.20
C ILE A 516 14.22 -14.59 -2.62
N ALA A 517 15.37 -14.90 -3.18
CA ALA A 517 15.65 -14.88 -4.61
C ALA A 517 16.88 -15.77 -4.84
N ASP A 518 17.15 -16.12 -6.09
CA ASP A 518 18.27 -16.98 -6.46
C ASP A 518 19.62 -16.34 -6.12
N SER A 519 19.73 -15.03 -6.34
CA SER A 519 20.90 -14.25 -5.97
C SER A 519 20.54 -13.00 -5.15
N ASN A 520 21.44 -12.61 -4.24
CA ASN A 520 21.36 -11.38 -3.46
C ASN A 520 19.97 -11.11 -2.84
N ALA A 521 19.34 -12.16 -2.26
CA ALA A 521 17.93 -12.20 -1.92
C ALA A 521 17.34 -10.98 -1.17
N ASN A 522 18.13 -10.28 -0.37
CA ASN A 522 17.66 -9.09 0.33
C ASN A 522 17.74 -7.81 -0.53
N VAL A 523 18.92 -7.50 -1.07
CA VAL A 523 19.14 -6.27 -1.87
C VAL A 523 20.01 -6.65 -3.07
N GLY A 524 19.47 -6.51 -4.28
CA GLY A 524 20.10 -6.95 -5.53
C GLY A 524 21.32 -6.11 -5.95
N SER A 525 21.49 -4.90 -5.42
CA SER A 525 22.53 -3.96 -5.87
C SER A 525 23.17 -3.16 -4.73
N PHE A 526 24.12 -2.28 -5.09
CA PHE A 526 24.73 -1.34 -4.16
C PHE A 526 23.75 -0.26 -3.74
N PHE A 527 23.89 0.22 -2.49
CA PHE A 527 23.11 1.31 -1.95
C PHE A 527 23.98 2.23 -1.10
N THR A 528 23.55 3.48 -0.98
CA THR A 528 24.10 4.41 0.01
C THR A 528 23.48 4.11 1.36
N SER A 529 24.30 3.86 2.37
CA SER A 529 23.81 3.61 3.73
C SER A 529 23.85 4.90 4.54
N GLU A 530 22.69 5.32 5.06
CA GLU A 530 22.58 6.30 6.15
C GLU A 530 22.15 5.59 7.44
N GLY A 531 22.57 6.12 8.60
CA GLY A 531 22.31 5.46 9.87
C GLY A 531 22.86 4.04 9.90
N ASN A 532 22.05 3.08 10.37
CA ASN A 532 22.35 1.65 10.34
C ASN A 532 21.34 0.94 9.46
N ASN A 533 21.66 -0.23 8.92
CA ASN A 533 20.70 -1.06 8.18
C ASN A 533 20.94 -2.54 8.52
N LEU A 534 19.87 -3.33 8.63
CA LEU A 534 19.97 -4.79 8.74
C LEU A 534 19.66 -5.42 7.38
N THR A 535 20.70 -5.82 6.64
CA THR A 535 20.55 -6.48 5.32
C THR A 535 20.87 -7.98 5.34
N SER A 536 21.14 -8.54 6.53
CA SER A 536 21.42 -9.96 6.73
C SER A 536 21.17 -10.38 8.18
N GLY A 537 21.01 -11.69 8.41
CA GLY A 537 20.70 -12.24 9.73
C GLY A 537 19.20 -12.25 10.04
N ASN A 538 18.84 -12.78 11.21
CA ASN A 538 17.44 -12.87 11.65
C ASN A 538 17.03 -11.59 12.38
N PRO A 539 15.98 -10.87 11.94
CA PRO A 539 15.50 -9.67 12.61
C PRO A 539 14.76 -9.94 13.94
N VAL A 540 14.37 -11.19 14.23
CA VAL A 540 13.68 -11.61 15.46
C VAL A 540 12.40 -10.79 15.69
N LEU A 541 11.47 -10.91 14.74
CA LEU A 541 10.17 -10.24 14.76
C LEU A 541 9.08 -11.13 15.37
N GLY A 542 8.04 -10.49 15.88
CA GLY A 542 6.79 -11.12 16.29
C GLY A 542 5.93 -11.56 15.11
N PRO A 543 4.75 -12.11 15.38
CA PRO A 543 3.78 -12.42 14.33
C PRO A 543 3.33 -11.14 13.62
N PHE A 544 2.89 -11.29 12.38
CA PHE A 544 2.20 -10.24 11.63
C PHE A 544 0.76 -10.14 12.15
N GLU A 545 0.44 -9.04 12.83
CA GLU A 545 -0.86 -8.84 13.48
C GLU A 545 -1.20 -7.34 13.63
N ASP A 546 -2.42 -7.06 14.06
CA ASP A 546 -2.80 -5.72 14.49
C ASP A 546 -2.09 -5.40 15.80
N ASN A 547 -1.22 -4.40 15.72
CA ASN A 547 -0.31 -3.97 16.76
C ASN A 547 -0.56 -2.51 17.15
N GLY A 548 -1.75 -1.99 16.82
CA GLY A 548 -2.12 -0.58 16.88
C GLY A 548 -1.68 0.20 15.64
N GLY A 549 -2.24 1.41 15.46
CA GLY A 549 -2.09 2.20 14.24
C GLY A 549 -3.17 1.88 13.21
N PHE A 550 -3.05 2.42 12.01
CA PHE A 550 -3.97 2.12 10.91
C PHE A 550 -3.63 0.78 10.23
N THR A 551 -2.34 0.53 9.99
CA THR A 551 -1.88 -0.66 9.26
C THR A 551 -1.34 -1.74 10.20
N ARG A 552 -1.48 -3.01 9.80
CA ARG A 552 -0.86 -4.14 10.53
C ARG A 552 0.67 -4.10 10.43
N THR A 553 1.35 -4.58 11.49
CA THR A 553 2.82 -4.50 11.58
C THR A 553 3.45 -5.76 12.20
N LEU A 554 4.78 -5.82 12.15
CA LEU A 554 5.62 -6.84 12.81
C LEU A 554 6.45 -6.18 13.91
N ILE A 555 6.14 -6.46 15.19
CA ILE A 555 6.86 -5.87 16.33
C ILE A 555 8.19 -6.62 16.59
N PRO A 556 9.35 -5.94 16.72
CA PRO A 556 10.58 -6.54 17.25
C PRO A 556 10.39 -7.21 18.62
N GLN A 557 10.83 -8.45 18.77
CA GLN A 557 10.76 -9.16 20.05
C GLN A 557 11.96 -8.86 20.96
N ALA A 558 11.90 -9.30 22.22
CA ALA A 558 13.00 -9.18 23.16
C ALA A 558 14.30 -9.73 22.58
N LEU A 559 15.42 -9.03 22.82
CA LEU A 559 16.75 -9.35 22.30
C LEU A 559 16.89 -9.26 20.77
N SER A 560 15.88 -8.72 20.06
CA SER A 560 16.02 -8.41 18.64
C SER A 560 17.18 -7.45 18.40
N PRO A 561 17.99 -7.65 17.35
CA PRO A 561 19.02 -6.70 16.96
C PRO A 561 18.47 -5.36 16.47
N LEU A 562 17.15 -5.25 16.26
CA LEU A 562 16.49 -4.06 15.78
C LEU A 562 16.28 -3.01 16.88
N ILE A 563 16.13 -3.47 18.13
CA ILE A 563 15.85 -2.60 19.28
C ILE A 563 17.08 -1.74 19.61
N ASP A 564 16.91 -0.42 19.68
CA ASP A 564 17.98 0.58 19.77
C ASP A 564 19.06 0.38 18.67
N GLY A 565 18.71 -0.26 17.55
CA GLY A 565 19.65 -0.68 16.50
C GLY A 565 19.92 0.40 15.45
N GLY A 566 19.06 1.42 15.37
CA GLY A 566 19.14 2.50 14.39
C GLY A 566 20.27 3.46 14.66
N GLY A 567 20.73 4.10 13.58
CA GLY A 567 21.76 5.15 13.62
C GLY A 567 21.15 6.56 13.58
N THR A 568 22.02 7.55 13.80
CA THR A 568 21.67 8.96 13.53
C THR A 568 21.60 9.18 12.02
N ILE A 569 20.49 9.75 11.56
CA ILE A 569 20.26 10.15 10.17
C ILE A 569 20.04 11.66 10.09
N SER A 570 20.18 12.21 8.89
CA SER A 570 20.10 13.66 8.61
C SER A 570 18.72 14.23 8.96
N ASN A 571 17.65 13.51 8.59
CA ASN A 571 16.26 13.87 8.82
C ASN A 571 15.55 12.76 9.62
N PRO A 572 15.64 12.77 10.97
CA PRO A 572 15.03 11.73 11.78
C PRO A 572 13.50 11.86 11.81
N LEU A 573 12.81 10.74 11.63
CA LEU A 573 11.36 10.65 11.74
C LEU A 573 10.91 10.73 13.19
N LEU A 574 9.76 11.39 13.41
CA LEU A 574 9.21 11.63 14.76
C LEU A 574 8.21 10.57 15.21
N THR A 575 7.70 9.77 14.27
CA THR A 575 6.77 8.68 14.53
C THR A 575 7.17 7.41 13.78
N ASP A 576 6.62 6.28 14.19
CA ASP A 576 6.72 4.99 13.49
C ASP A 576 5.47 4.72 12.63
N GLN A 577 5.38 3.55 12.00
CA GLN A 577 4.25 3.13 11.15
C GLN A 577 2.88 3.27 11.83
N ARG A 578 2.82 3.19 13.15
CA ARG A 578 1.58 3.21 13.92
C ARG A 578 1.21 4.62 14.38
N GLY A 579 2.03 5.61 14.05
CA GLY A 579 1.94 6.97 14.57
C GLY A 579 2.51 7.13 15.98
N GLU A 580 3.20 6.11 16.52
CA GLU A 580 3.79 6.16 17.85
C GLU A 580 5.10 6.95 17.85
N SER A 581 5.37 7.71 18.93
CA SER A 581 6.56 8.57 18.99
C SER A 581 7.87 7.80 18.83
N ARG A 582 8.84 8.36 18.11
CA ARG A 582 10.19 7.83 17.90
C ARG A 582 11.27 8.88 18.22
N PRO A 583 12.40 8.51 18.86
CA PRO A 583 12.67 7.24 19.54
C PRO A 583 12.06 7.19 20.96
N LYS A 584 11.81 6.00 21.51
CA LYS A 584 11.22 5.82 22.85
C LYS A 584 12.23 5.56 23.96
N ASN A 585 13.28 4.76 23.73
CA ASN A 585 14.14 4.26 24.83
C ASN A 585 15.64 4.31 24.57
N GLY A 586 16.08 5.17 23.65
CA GLY A 586 17.48 5.32 23.30
C GLY A 586 17.65 5.80 21.87
N ALA A 587 18.32 4.97 21.07
CA ALA A 587 18.41 5.17 19.62
C ALA A 587 17.07 4.76 18.98
N PRO A 588 16.74 5.23 17.77
CA PRO A 588 15.60 4.68 17.05
C PRO A 588 15.80 3.18 16.80
N ASP A 589 14.71 2.44 16.81
CA ASP A 589 14.70 1.06 16.34
C ASP A 589 14.86 1.01 14.82
N LEU A 590 15.45 -0.08 14.31
CA LEU A 590 15.49 -0.36 12.88
C LEU A 590 14.12 -0.83 12.38
N GLY A 591 13.75 -0.38 11.19
CA GLY A 591 12.52 -0.78 10.51
C GLY A 591 11.31 0.06 10.88
N ALA A 592 10.13 -0.42 10.49
CA ALA A 592 8.89 0.37 10.51
C ALA A 592 8.32 0.67 11.90
N VAL A 593 8.74 -0.07 12.93
CA VAL A 593 8.16 -0.01 14.27
C VAL A 593 9.19 0.45 15.30
N GLU A 594 8.78 1.37 16.18
CA GLU A 594 9.53 1.78 17.38
C GLU A 594 8.93 1.12 18.63
N VAL A 595 9.69 0.25 19.28
CA VAL A 595 9.26 -0.50 20.45
C VAL A 595 9.49 0.29 21.73
N GLY A 596 8.42 0.48 22.49
CA GLY A 596 8.51 0.94 23.87
C GLY A 596 9.04 -0.15 24.79
N ILE A 597 10.30 -0.11 25.21
CA ILE A 597 10.86 -0.94 26.30
C ILE A 597 11.30 -0.05 27.45
N GLN A 598 10.48 0.01 28.50
CA GLN A 598 10.74 0.87 29.63
C GLN A 598 10.71 0.09 30.94
N VAL A 599 11.81 0.16 31.69
CA VAL A 599 11.87 -0.39 33.05
C VAL A 599 11.40 0.68 34.04
N ASP A 600 10.55 0.29 34.98
CA ASP A 600 10.09 1.16 36.07
C ASP A 600 10.44 0.58 37.45
N ALA A 601 11.17 1.36 38.23
CA ALA A 601 11.61 1.00 39.56
C ALA A 601 10.83 1.81 40.61
N LYS A 602 10.02 1.11 41.41
CA LYS A 602 9.28 1.74 42.53
C LYS A 602 9.91 1.42 43.88
N ILE A 603 9.73 2.29 44.89
CA ILE A 603 10.23 2.05 46.25
C ILE A 603 9.24 2.42 47.35
N GLY A 604 9.07 1.56 48.35
CA GLY A 604 8.09 1.76 49.41
C GLY A 604 8.38 1.04 50.73
N LYS A 605 7.54 1.29 51.73
CA LYS A 605 7.62 0.62 53.04
C LYS A 605 6.96 -0.76 53.00
N LYS A 606 5.88 -0.92 52.24
CA LYS A 606 5.10 -2.15 52.09
C LYS A 606 5.47 -2.89 50.80
N SER A 607 5.15 -4.17 50.72
CA SER A 607 5.43 -5.02 49.56
C SER A 607 4.50 -4.77 48.38
N ASN A 608 3.28 -4.26 48.60
CA ASN A 608 2.34 -3.95 47.52
C ASN A 608 2.94 -2.88 46.59
N PRO A 609 3.22 -3.18 45.30
CA PRO A 609 3.77 -2.24 44.32
C PRO A 609 2.93 -0.96 44.16
N ALA A 610 1.61 -1.07 44.15
CA ALA A 610 0.70 0.08 44.02
C ALA A 610 0.80 1.10 45.18
N ALA A 611 1.37 0.69 46.33
CA ALA A 611 1.60 1.57 47.47
C ALA A 611 3.05 2.11 47.55
N GLN A 612 3.87 1.82 46.55
CA GLN A 612 5.24 2.31 46.44
C GLN A 612 5.25 3.69 45.77
N LYS A 613 6.34 4.44 45.95
CA LYS A 613 6.40 5.85 45.55
C LYS A 613 6.79 6.02 44.09
N VAL A 614 6.11 6.98 43.45
CA VAL A 614 6.42 7.61 42.16
C VAL A 614 6.45 6.58 41.03
N ASP A 615 5.27 6.33 40.48
CA ASP A 615 5.02 5.54 39.27
C ASP A 615 5.35 6.37 38.03
N ASN A 616 5.76 5.73 36.94
CA ASN A 616 6.07 6.37 35.66
C ASN A 616 7.06 7.55 35.78
N PHE A 617 8.11 7.36 36.59
CA PHE A 617 9.15 8.37 36.76
C PHE A 617 10.50 7.70 36.59
N TYR A 618 11.18 8.02 35.50
CA TYR A 618 12.37 7.29 35.10
C TYR A 618 13.62 8.10 35.47
N SER A 619 14.41 7.57 36.40
CA SER A 619 15.69 8.12 36.81
C SER A 619 16.71 7.02 37.07
N ALA A 620 17.66 6.86 36.15
CA ALA A 620 18.81 5.96 36.35
C ALA A 620 19.53 6.21 37.70
N SER A 621 19.58 7.45 38.19
CA SER A 621 20.22 7.78 39.46
C SER A 621 19.36 7.53 40.71
N GLY A 622 18.05 7.31 40.54
CA GLY A 622 17.03 7.39 41.59
C GLY A 622 17.00 8.75 42.28
N ALA A 623 17.20 9.83 41.52
CA ALA A 623 16.78 11.15 41.94
C ALA A 623 15.25 11.21 41.87
N GLY A 624 14.58 11.97 42.75
CA GLY A 624 13.11 11.93 42.83
C GLY A 624 12.55 10.70 43.57
N GLN A 625 13.00 9.48 43.25
CA GLN A 625 12.52 8.23 43.86
C GLN A 625 13.29 7.81 45.13
N VAL A 626 13.10 8.59 46.22
CA VAL A 626 13.87 8.42 47.46
C VAL A 626 13.03 7.96 48.66
N LEU A 627 13.41 6.83 49.27
CA LEU A 627 12.88 6.37 50.57
C LEU A 627 13.87 6.65 51.71
N ARG A 628 13.41 7.34 52.77
CA ARG A 628 14.21 7.53 54.00
C ARG A 628 13.94 6.38 54.97
N VAL A 629 14.99 5.64 55.35
CA VAL A 629 14.89 4.48 56.26
C VAL A 629 15.66 4.76 57.55
N LYS A 630 14.95 4.76 58.68
CA LYS A 630 15.56 4.95 60.02
C LYS A 630 15.88 3.59 60.65
N LEU A 631 17.10 3.43 61.18
CA LEU A 631 17.50 2.23 61.93
C LEU A 631 17.43 2.49 63.44
N ALA A 632 16.72 1.61 64.17
CA ALA A 632 16.66 1.61 65.64
C ALA A 632 17.71 0.66 66.24
N GLY A 633 18.90 1.18 66.54
CA GLY A 633 20.00 0.37 67.08
C GLY A 633 20.44 -0.74 66.12
N ARG A 634 20.49 -1.99 66.60
CA ARG A 634 20.85 -3.18 65.80
C ARG A 634 19.63 -3.95 65.26
N ARG A 635 18.41 -3.46 65.48
CA ARG A 635 17.18 -4.09 64.96
C ARG A 635 17.13 -3.97 63.43
N LYS A 636 16.61 -5.00 62.76
CA LYS A 636 16.42 -5.00 61.31
C LYS A 636 15.26 -4.06 60.95
N SER A 637 15.49 -3.18 59.99
CA SER A 637 14.43 -2.43 59.32
C SER A 637 14.20 -3.03 57.95
N LYS A 638 12.94 -3.03 57.51
CA LYS A 638 12.52 -3.56 56.21
C LYS A 638 12.00 -2.42 55.35
N PHE A 639 12.27 -2.53 54.06
CA PHE A 639 11.61 -1.77 53.02
C PHE A 639 11.55 -2.62 51.75
N HIS A 640 10.83 -2.15 50.75
CA HIS A 640 10.59 -2.87 49.52
C HIS A 640 10.87 -1.96 48.33
N PHE A 641 11.24 -2.58 47.23
CA PHE A 641 11.22 -1.96 45.92
C PHE A 641 10.68 -2.97 44.92
N SER A 642 10.20 -2.51 43.78
CA SER A 642 9.79 -3.37 42.67
C SER A 642 10.40 -2.89 41.37
N LEU A 643 10.56 -3.81 40.44
CA LEU A 643 10.85 -3.52 39.04
C LEU A 643 9.65 -3.99 38.22
N GLN A 644 9.12 -3.12 37.38
CA GLN A 644 8.04 -3.40 36.45
C GLN A 644 8.56 -3.27 35.02
N ASN A 645 8.02 -4.09 34.12
CA ASN A 645 8.12 -3.86 32.68
C ASN A 645 6.95 -2.98 32.25
N ASP A 646 7.21 -1.71 31.97
CA ASP A 646 6.22 -0.75 31.45
C ASP A 646 6.27 -0.67 29.91
N GLY A 647 7.08 -1.52 29.28
CA GLY A 647 7.16 -1.64 27.82
C GLY A 647 5.98 -2.38 27.20
N ALA A 648 5.95 -2.36 25.87
CA ALA A 648 4.93 -2.96 25.01
C ALA A 648 5.15 -4.47 24.79
N ILE A 649 6.36 -4.98 25.00
CA ILE A 649 6.71 -6.38 24.79
C ILE A 649 7.20 -7.06 26.06
N GLU A 650 7.20 -8.39 26.08
CA GLU A 650 7.91 -9.14 27.11
C GLU A 650 9.39 -8.77 27.10
N ASP A 651 9.99 -8.52 28.27
CA ASP A 651 11.40 -8.12 28.36
C ASP A 651 12.13 -8.89 29.46
N GLN A 652 13.45 -9.03 29.29
CA GLN A 652 14.33 -9.58 30.31
C GLN A 652 14.95 -8.44 31.12
N LEU A 653 14.75 -8.47 32.44
CA LEU A 653 15.24 -7.41 33.33
C LEU A 653 16.46 -7.84 34.14
N ILE A 654 17.45 -6.94 34.28
CA ILE A 654 18.59 -7.11 35.19
C ILE A 654 18.48 -6.15 36.36
N LEU A 655 18.54 -6.70 37.58
CA LEU A 655 18.63 -5.94 38.81
C LEU A 655 20.08 -5.81 39.32
N SER A 656 20.55 -4.58 39.47
CA SER A 656 21.79 -4.23 40.13
C SER A 656 21.54 -3.57 41.50
N GLY A 657 22.45 -3.80 42.45
CA GLY A 657 22.31 -3.15 43.76
C GLY A 657 23.60 -2.96 44.55
N PRO A 658 23.51 -2.20 45.66
CA PRO A 658 24.68 -1.59 46.27
C PRO A 658 25.34 -2.52 47.28
N ARG A 659 26.67 -2.43 47.39
CA ARG A 659 27.42 -3.13 48.45
C ARG A 659 27.26 -2.41 49.78
N ALA A 660 26.84 -3.14 50.82
CA ALA A 660 26.79 -2.60 52.17
C ALA A 660 28.18 -2.19 52.69
N ASN A 661 28.31 -0.99 53.22
CA ASN A 661 29.56 -0.48 53.76
C ASN A 661 29.92 -1.12 55.12
N LYS A 662 31.05 -0.72 55.71
CA LYS A 662 31.56 -1.25 57.00
C LYS A 662 30.62 -0.99 58.20
N THR A 663 29.57 -0.19 58.05
CA THR A 663 28.60 0.15 59.12
C THR A 663 27.26 -0.59 59.00
N LEU A 664 26.94 -1.16 57.84
CA LEU A 664 25.63 -1.75 57.54
C LEU A 664 25.72 -3.26 57.20
N LYS A 665 24.73 -4.05 57.62
CA LYS A 665 24.43 -5.37 57.04
C LYS A 665 23.17 -5.25 56.18
N LEU A 666 23.23 -5.73 54.95
CA LEU A 666 22.15 -5.71 53.97
C LEU A 666 21.83 -7.14 53.53
N LYS A 667 20.55 -7.47 53.42
CA LYS A 667 20.06 -8.64 52.69
C LYS A 667 18.87 -8.25 51.83
N THR A 668 18.90 -8.60 50.55
CA THR A 668 17.80 -8.39 49.60
C THR A 668 17.21 -9.73 49.21
N PHE A 669 15.89 -9.81 49.18
CA PHE A 669 15.15 -11.01 48.84
C PHE A 669 14.15 -10.70 47.73
N ARG A 670 14.13 -11.49 46.65
CA ARG A 670 13.00 -11.52 45.70
C ARG A 670 11.81 -12.15 46.41
N LEU A 671 10.61 -11.61 46.20
CA LEU A 671 9.35 -12.13 46.76
C LEU A 671 8.47 -12.77 45.69
N THR A 672 8.43 -12.20 44.48
CA THR A 672 7.72 -12.76 43.33
C THR A 672 8.33 -14.12 42.95
N GLY A 673 7.49 -15.11 42.64
CA GLY A 673 7.93 -16.47 42.30
C GLY A 673 8.69 -17.16 43.45
N GLY A 674 8.38 -16.82 44.70
CA GLY A 674 9.01 -17.41 45.89
C GLY A 674 10.15 -16.58 46.49
N ARG A 675 10.37 -16.79 47.79
CA ARG A 675 11.32 -15.99 48.59
C ARG A 675 12.76 -16.45 48.41
N VAL A 676 13.54 -15.77 47.58
CA VAL A 676 14.96 -16.10 47.29
C VAL A 676 15.89 -14.98 47.73
N ASN A 677 17.04 -15.30 48.35
CA ASN A 677 18.04 -14.30 48.74
C ASN A 677 18.99 -13.96 47.59
N VAL A 678 18.87 -12.75 47.06
CA VAL A 678 19.55 -12.30 45.83
C VAL A 678 20.70 -11.32 46.08
N THR A 679 21.01 -11.04 47.36
CA THR A 679 22.01 -10.02 47.77
C THR A 679 23.39 -10.18 47.12
N GLY A 680 23.82 -11.42 46.90
CA GLY A 680 25.10 -11.72 46.26
C GLY A 680 25.05 -11.49 44.74
N ALA A 681 24.03 -12.05 44.09
CA ALA A 681 23.84 -12.00 42.65
C ALA A 681 23.65 -10.58 42.10
N MET A 682 22.98 -9.70 42.85
CA MET A 682 22.78 -8.30 42.46
C MET A 682 24.08 -7.48 42.29
N ARG A 683 25.24 -8.02 42.68
CA ARG A 683 26.53 -7.35 42.52
C ARG A 683 27.09 -7.47 41.11
N SER A 684 26.79 -8.59 40.44
CA SER A 684 27.15 -8.86 39.05
C SER A 684 25.99 -8.62 38.08
N GLY A 685 24.85 -8.16 38.60
CA GLY A 685 23.57 -8.14 37.88
C GLY A 685 22.80 -9.44 38.14
N TYR A 686 21.59 -9.31 38.68
CA TYR A 686 20.68 -10.42 38.91
C TYR A 686 19.61 -10.43 37.81
N SER A 687 19.66 -11.39 36.90
CA SER A 687 18.64 -11.56 35.85
C SER A 687 17.32 -12.05 36.46
N LEU A 688 16.23 -11.40 36.06
CA LEU A 688 14.88 -11.71 36.50
C LEU A 688 14.14 -12.67 35.56
N GLY A 689 14.73 -13.00 34.41
CA GLY A 689 14.07 -13.71 33.32
C GLY A 689 13.06 -12.82 32.61
N ALA A 690 12.25 -13.44 31.76
CA ALA A 690 11.15 -12.83 31.03
C ALA A 690 10.09 -12.24 31.99
N VAL A 691 9.72 -11.00 31.73
CA VAL A 691 8.68 -10.26 32.45
C VAL A 691 7.72 -9.69 31.40
N ALA A 692 6.49 -10.20 31.37
CA ALA A 692 5.45 -9.71 30.47
C ALA A 692 5.17 -8.20 30.66
N PRO A 693 4.58 -7.51 29.66
CA PRO A 693 4.10 -6.14 29.80
C PRO A 693 3.23 -5.96 31.06
N GLY A 694 3.48 -4.91 31.84
CA GLY A 694 2.84 -4.64 33.14
C GLY A 694 3.29 -5.58 34.29
N GLY A 695 4.09 -6.59 34.00
CA GLY A 695 4.59 -7.56 34.97
C GLY A 695 5.51 -6.91 36.00
N THR A 696 5.31 -7.22 37.29
CA THR A 696 6.07 -6.61 38.39
C THR A 696 6.80 -7.64 39.26
N VAL A 697 8.10 -7.44 39.45
CA VAL A 697 8.95 -8.24 40.35
C VAL A 697 9.23 -7.46 41.64
N VAL A 698 8.84 -8.02 42.79
CA VAL A 698 8.93 -7.36 44.10
C VAL A 698 10.10 -7.86 44.92
N PHE A 699 10.81 -6.95 45.58
CA PHE A 699 11.95 -7.22 46.44
C PHE A 699 11.74 -6.67 47.86
N GLN A 700 12.20 -7.41 48.86
CA GLN A 700 12.31 -6.95 50.25
C GLN A 700 13.78 -6.79 50.62
N VAL A 701 14.12 -5.61 51.11
CA VAL A 701 15.44 -5.29 51.66
C VAL A 701 15.39 -5.28 53.18
N GLN A 702 16.34 -5.97 53.82
CA GLN A 702 16.58 -5.97 55.25
C GLN A 702 17.90 -5.26 55.56
N ALA A 703 17.83 -4.13 56.25
CA ALA A 703 18.98 -3.33 56.65
C ALA A 703 19.12 -3.30 58.18
N LYS A 704 20.33 -3.47 58.70
CA LYS A 704 20.64 -3.30 60.13
C LYS A 704 22.06 -2.79 60.38
N ALA A 705 22.27 -2.07 61.47
CA ALA A 705 23.61 -1.62 61.87
C ALA A 705 24.52 -2.81 62.24
N ARG A 706 25.78 -2.78 61.80
CA ARG A 706 26.78 -3.81 62.17
C ARG A 706 27.14 -3.75 63.66
N SER A 707 27.27 -2.54 64.19
CA SER A 707 27.71 -2.26 65.56
C SER A 707 26.82 -1.17 66.19
N SER A 708 26.69 -1.21 67.51
CA SER A 708 26.13 -0.10 68.30
C SER A 708 27.11 1.06 68.47
N LYS A 709 28.41 0.84 68.24
CA LYS A 709 29.50 1.81 68.47
C LYS A 709 29.69 2.81 67.34
N ARG A 710 29.27 2.49 66.11
CA ARG A 710 29.41 3.36 64.93
C ARG A 710 28.04 3.61 64.31
N ARG A 711 27.71 4.87 64.04
CA ARG A 711 26.44 5.24 63.39
C ARG A 711 26.40 4.69 61.96
N ALA A 712 25.41 3.86 61.66
CA ALA A 712 25.18 3.38 60.31
C ALA A 712 24.55 4.47 59.43
N ARG A 713 25.19 4.77 58.30
CA ARG A 713 24.69 5.69 57.28
C ARG A 713 25.14 5.21 55.90
N GLN A 714 24.20 5.07 54.97
CA GLN A 714 24.50 4.74 53.58
C GLN A 714 23.31 5.10 52.68
N ASN A 715 23.57 5.60 51.47
CA ASN A 715 22.58 5.65 50.40
C ASN A 715 22.70 4.33 49.61
N LEU A 716 21.57 3.63 49.46
CA LEU A 716 21.49 2.38 48.72
C LEU A 716 20.72 2.68 47.42
N THR A 717 21.39 2.62 46.28
CA THR A 717 20.75 2.74 44.96
C THR A 717 20.57 1.35 44.37
N PHE A 718 19.35 1.03 43.95
CA PHE A 718 19.00 -0.18 43.23
C PHE A 718 18.58 0.24 41.83
N GLN A 719 19.07 -0.45 40.80
CA GLN A 719 18.81 -0.12 39.41
C GLN A 719 18.28 -1.35 38.69
N GLY A 720 17.15 -1.20 38.01
CA GLY A 720 16.70 -2.11 36.97
C GLY A 720 17.19 -1.61 35.62
N ARG A 721 17.46 -2.53 34.71
CA ARG A 721 17.69 -2.22 33.29
C ARG A 721 17.14 -3.33 32.42
N SER A 722 16.79 -2.98 31.20
CA SER A 722 16.48 -3.95 30.15
C SER A 722 17.73 -4.69 29.71
N VAL A 723 17.58 -5.91 29.19
CA VAL A 723 18.61 -6.60 28.41
C VAL A 723 18.46 -6.28 26.92
N SER A 724 17.25 -5.97 26.48
CA SER A 724 16.91 -5.73 25.08
C SER A 724 17.14 -4.27 24.66
N ALA A 725 17.04 -3.32 25.60
CA ALA A 725 17.18 -1.90 25.35
C ALA A 725 18.16 -1.21 26.34
N SER A 726 18.54 0.01 26.01
CA SER A 726 19.38 0.87 26.85
C SER A 726 18.63 1.47 28.06
N SER A 727 17.32 1.19 28.21
CA SER A 727 16.47 1.65 29.31
C SER A 727 16.98 1.22 30.69
N VAL A 728 17.12 2.19 31.60
CA VAL A 728 17.54 2.01 33.00
C VAL A 728 16.69 2.87 33.92
N ASP A 729 16.19 2.28 35.00
CA ASP A 729 15.56 3.03 36.09
C ASP A 729 16.08 2.62 37.47
N GLY A 730 16.08 3.54 38.43
CA GLY A 730 16.68 3.32 39.74
C GLY A 730 15.96 3.97 40.89
N VAL A 731 16.01 3.32 42.05
CA VAL A 731 15.46 3.83 43.31
C VAL A 731 16.51 3.95 44.40
N LYS A 732 16.30 4.91 45.31
CA LYS A 732 17.30 5.24 46.34
C LYS A 732 16.73 5.15 47.76
N ALA A 733 17.29 4.26 48.59
CA ALA A 733 17.04 4.24 50.02
C ALA A 733 18.14 4.99 50.80
N LYS A 734 17.79 6.11 51.44
CA LYS A 734 18.67 6.84 52.37
C LYS A 734 18.56 6.23 53.76
N VAL A 735 19.48 5.34 54.11
CA VAL A 735 19.50 4.62 55.40
C VAL A 735 20.33 5.39 56.43
N LYS A 736 19.73 5.72 57.59
CA LYS A 736 20.41 6.43 58.69
C LYS A 736 19.98 5.88 60.04
N GLN A 737 20.94 5.60 60.92
CA GLN A 737 20.67 5.27 62.32
C GLN A 737 20.26 6.52 63.10
N SER A 738 19.17 6.44 63.88
CA SER A 738 18.73 7.55 64.71
C SER A 738 19.78 7.88 65.79
N LYS A 739 19.86 9.15 66.22
CA LYS A 739 20.52 9.44 67.49
C LYS A 739 19.73 8.69 68.57
N ARG A 740 20.43 7.99 69.46
CA ARG A 740 19.81 7.47 70.68
C ARG A 740 19.40 8.65 71.53
#